data_AF-A0A6N9BV14-F1
#
_entry.id   AF-A0A6N9BV14-F1
#
_cell.length_a   1.000
_cell.length_b   1.000
_cell.length_c   1.000
_cell.angle_alpha   90.00
_cell.angle_beta   90.00
_cell.angle_gamma   90.00
#
_symmetry.space_group_name_H-M   'P 1'
#
loop_
_entity.id
_entity.type
_entity.pdbx_description
1 polymer ?
#
loop_
_entity_poly.entity_id
_entity_poly.type
_entity_poly.pdbx_seq_one_letter_code
_entity_poly.pdbx_strand_id
1 'polypeptide(L)'
;MPYFPSASDALGRQGFVRVINHSDAAGEVAVEAFDDEGTSYGPVAFRIAAGQTVHFNSNDLEDGNAAKGLTGSTGAGLGAWRLVLDSELDIEVLSYIRTTDGFLTAMHDTVPTAAGRHEVAVFNPGSNLAQQSLLRLVNVTDAEVVATIAGTDDGGASPGNGATVSIPGRAARTYTAAELEAGGVVGLAGSIGDGSGKWRLLVESAHELVAMSLLSSPTGHLTNLSTAPDNAVDGVHPVPLFPSASDPDGRQGFVRVINRSDDAGEVTVRAFDETDRAYESLTLEIGAAEARHFNSDDLELGNTDKGLTGSTGAGEGDWRLELTSGLDLQVLSYIRTDEGFLTAMHDVAPRSAKRHRVAVFNPGSNVNQRSLLRLVNPGSEAARVTVVGIDGNGASPGSEVVATVPAGGSRTLSALELETGGDDFEGALGDGAGKWSLTVTADRAITAMSLLSSPTGHLTNLTTAPQRGAGPVETAAEAYEALVAPMVQSRCVNCHVAGGESAHTPLVFATASDPGHLSKNLDVFEAYVGADPDNRTLLLDKIRGDADHGGGVQVEGGTNEFASFDRFMGLVAEAVYPTGVCLRTPQVRAELVRQSGRADCAGVTDEDLSRVSWLELGDTGVERLASGDFAGLHNLRTLLLRAERELSYLPGDIFAGLTNLQALEISYTAIEEFPVELFAPLEELVSLQLYSNGEMRSLAAGLFEGLSRLRDLNLDNLPLGGLPGGLFAGLDRLESLWMRNTRLTTLPPDAFSGLPALSQLWLAGGRLAALPAGVFRGTPGLSELSLGDHDLRTLPPGLFSGLANLRMLDLAGNPGAPFPLTVELTRTDASDLAPGPADLVVRVREGAPFGIKARLVTVNGSTASGELDVDAGATESAATRVEGSVTGATHVGLRPLAPSSGYFTGLEVLPGPPLALFAESDKQWPAAKGEIPAHVLTVGSPEPEIEVAGYFSHPDGAELTYSVEVLCDGEACPDGAAPVAADVAGSTVSLVPRGEGTSTAIIAATDPAGLSAWQEVPVTVFRAPEPDSFQIGLVFDRSVPEEVRTTTRDMAERWMEIVTGDLDDIPLTGHFERDFDRCGSLVGDHRVYGPVDDVLIFVRVAPVRGGKGYGGHCALRAASRLPYAGRFVLDTEQAASQPEYTILHELGHVLGFGTVWEDLELLEHDGDSPYFTGPLAVEAYNAAGGADATRIPVSPQDWGHWHGDAFGWDYPRELMIDGGGTRLSAITIQSMADLGYVVDVERADPFELPGKP
;
A
#
# COMPACT_ATOMS: atom_id res chain seq x y z
N MET A 1 13.12 13.61 -29.38
CA MET A 1 13.58 12.23 -29.71
C MET A 1 13.83 12.11 -31.21
N PRO A 2 15.03 11.74 -31.66
CA PRO A 2 15.47 11.89 -33.06
C PRO A 2 15.03 10.75 -34.01
N TYR A 3 14.65 9.58 -33.49
CA TYR A 3 14.20 8.44 -34.27
C TYR A 3 13.11 7.65 -33.53
N PHE A 4 12.01 7.36 -34.22
CA PHE A 4 10.92 6.51 -33.74
C PHE A 4 10.25 5.83 -34.94
N PRO A 5 10.28 4.50 -35.10
CA PRO A 5 9.67 3.85 -36.26
C PRO A 5 8.14 3.90 -36.18
N SER A 6 7.49 4.12 -37.31
CA SER A 6 6.02 4.03 -37.43
C SER A 6 5.53 2.60 -37.13
N ALA A 7 4.24 2.43 -36.82
CA ALA A 7 3.65 1.11 -36.61
C ALA A 7 3.62 0.25 -37.90
N SER A 8 3.78 0.90 -39.06
CA SER A 8 3.85 0.27 -40.37
C SER A 8 5.29 -0.02 -40.86
N ASP A 9 6.28 0.01 -39.96
CA ASP A 9 7.69 -0.29 -40.30
C ASP A 9 7.81 -1.62 -41.07
N ALA A 10 8.46 -1.57 -42.23
CA ALA A 10 8.52 -2.70 -43.15
C ALA A 10 9.30 -3.91 -42.61
N LEU A 11 10.13 -3.70 -41.59
CA LEU A 11 10.90 -4.76 -40.91
C LEU A 11 10.20 -5.25 -39.63
N GLY A 12 8.98 -4.76 -39.34
CA GLY A 12 8.21 -5.15 -38.17
C GLY A 12 8.78 -4.64 -36.84
N ARG A 13 9.65 -3.63 -36.89
CA ARG A 13 10.23 -3.02 -35.68
C ARG A 13 9.20 -2.12 -35.00
N GLN A 14 9.17 -2.16 -33.67
CA GLN A 14 8.23 -1.37 -32.89
C GLN A 14 8.96 -0.33 -32.05
N GLY A 15 8.51 0.92 -32.13
CA GLY A 15 9.03 2.03 -31.31
C GLY A 15 8.42 1.99 -29.92
N PHE A 16 9.20 2.32 -28.90
CA PHE A 16 8.76 2.44 -27.50
C PHE A 16 9.25 3.75 -26.92
N VAL A 17 8.36 4.43 -26.21
CA VAL A 17 8.65 5.62 -25.41
C VAL A 17 8.37 5.30 -23.96
N ARG A 18 9.28 5.70 -23.06
CA ARG A 18 9.07 5.71 -21.62
C ARG A 18 9.24 7.15 -21.14
N VAL A 19 8.23 7.67 -20.47
CA VAL A 19 8.19 9.02 -19.92
C VAL A 19 8.10 8.91 -18.41
N ILE A 20 9.06 9.51 -17.71
CA ILE A 20 9.16 9.50 -16.24
C ILE A 20 8.93 10.93 -15.78
N ASN A 21 7.93 11.15 -14.93
CA ASN A 21 7.71 12.45 -14.29
C ASN A 21 8.51 12.53 -12.99
N HIS A 22 9.47 13.44 -12.93
CA HIS A 22 10.29 13.69 -11.74
C HIS A 22 9.79 14.86 -10.90
N SER A 23 8.77 15.58 -11.38
CA SER A 23 8.09 16.59 -10.57
C SER A 23 7.31 15.93 -9.44
N ASP A 24 7.13 16.71 -8.38
CA ASP A 24 6.20 16.48 -7.27
C ASP A 24 4.74 16.80 -7.63
N ALA A 25 4.49 17.28 -8.86
CA ALA A 25 3.18 17.60 -9.38
C ALA A 25 2.75 16.63 -10.49
N ALA A 26 1.44 16.39 -10.57
CA ALA A 26 0.81 15.73 -11.73
C ALA A 26 0.51 16.76 -12.84
N GLY A 27 0.65 16.36 -14.09
CA GLY A 27 0.53 17.28 -15.24
C GLY A 27 0.34 16.56 -16.56
N GLU A 28 0.25 17.33 -17.63
CA GLU A 28 0.00 16.82 -18.99
C GLU A 28 1.29 16.83 -19.82
N VAL A 29 1.48 15.79 -20.63
CA VAL A 29 2.56 15.67 -21.61
C VAL A 29 1.93 15.60 -23.00
N ALA A 30 2.26 16.56 -23.86
CA ALA A 30 1.83 16.60 -25.25
C ALA A 30 2.91 15.98 -26.15
N VAL A 31 2.50 15.10 -27.06
CA VAL A 31 3.36 14.41 -28.02
C VAL A 31 3.03 14.86 -29.44
N GLU A 32 3.99 15.49 -30.11
CA GLU A 32 3.93 15.85 -31.53
C GLU A 32 4.94 15.02 -32.32
N ALA A 33 4.49 14.40 -33.41
CA ALA A 33 5.32 13.57 -34.27
C ALA A 33 5.60 14.26 -35.61
N PHE A 34 6.82 14.13 -36.13
CA PHE A 34 7.23 14.65 -37.42
C PHE A 34 7.76 13.52 -38.29
N ASP A 35 7.29 13.39 -39.53
CA ASP A 35 7.86 12.44 -40.49
C ASP A 35 9.20 12.95 -41.06
N ASP A 36 9.86 12.12 -41.88
CA ASP A 36 11.14 12.46 -42.51
C ASP A 36 11.05 13.67 -43.48
N GLU A 37 9.86 14.07 -43.93
CA GLU A 37 9.64 15.27 -44.74
C GLU A 37 9.33 16.52 -43.92
N GLY A 38 9.21 16.39 -42.58
CA GLY A 38 8.90 17.49 -41.66
C GLY A 38 7.40 17.74 -41.46
N THR A 39 6.52 16.85 -41.96
CA THR A 39 5.08 16.92 -41.74
C THR A 39 4.76 16.59 -40.29
N SER A 40 3.99 17.44 -39.61
CA SER A 40 3.56 17.25 -38.22
C SER A 40 2.28 16.41 -38.12
N TYR A 41 2.22 15.57 -37.07
CA TYR A 41 1.09 14.74 -36.67
C TYR A 41 0.88 14.88 -35.15
N GLY A 42 -0.36 15.17 -34.72
CA GLY A 42 -0.70 15.43 -33.30
C GLY A 42 -1.14 16.88 -33.04
N PRO A 43 -1.07 17.38 -31.79
CA PRO A 43 -0.54 16.69 -30.60
C PRO A 43 -1.50 15.62 -30.05
N VAL A 44 -0.93 14.55 -29.47
CA VAL A 44 -1.64 13.60 -28.61
C VAL A 44 -1.17 13.84 -27.18
N ALA A 45 -2.09 14.01 -26.25
CA ALA A 45 -1.75 14.28 -24.86
C ALA A 45 -2.08 13.10 -23.94
N PHE A 46 -1.33 12.98 -22.85
CA PHE A 46 -1.67 12.11 -21.72
C PHE A 46 -1.28 12.79 -20.41
N ARG A 47 -1.99 12.45 -19.33
CA ARG A 47 -1.69 12.94 -17.98
C ARG A 47 -0.79 11.95 -17.25
N ILE A 48 0.22 12.45 -16.56
CA ILE A 48 1.17 11.67 -15.76
C ILE A 48 1.20 12.22 -14.33
N ALA A 49 1.10 11.34 -13.33
CA ALA A 49 1.15 11.72 -11.91
C ALA A 49 2.59 12.02 -11.45
N ALA A 50 2.75 12.65 -10.30
CA ALA A 50 4.06 12.88 -9.67
C ALA A 50 4.80 11.55 -9.48
N GLY A 51 6.09 11.49 -9.81
CA GLY A 51 6.91 10.26 -9.72
C GLY A 51 6.52 9.11 -10.67
N GLN A 52 5.42 9.21 -11.39
CA GLN A 52 4.89 8.12 -12.22
C GLN A 52 5.73 7.94 -13.49
N THR A 53 5.73 6.70 -13.99
CA THR A 53 6.24 6.38 -15.33
C THR A 53 5.14 5.87 -16.26
N VAL A 54 5.02 6.48 -17.45
CA VAL A 54 4.14 6.03 -18.53
C VAL A 54 4.99 5.47 -19.67
N HIS A 55 4.51 4.42 -20.33
CA HIS A 55 5.15 3.92 -21.54
C HIS A 55 4.12 3.61 -22.63
N PHE A 56 4.47 3.92 -23.87
CA PHE A 56 3.64 3.64 -25.03
C PHE A 56 4.50 3.23 -26.23
N ASN A 57 3.91 2.50 -27.17
CA ASN A 57 4.59 2.06 -28.38
C ASN A 57 4.04 2.77 -29.64
N SER A 58 4.60 2.45 -30.80
CA SER A 58 4.19 3.08 -32.05
C SER A 58 2.72 2.83 -32.40
N ASN A 59 2.16 1.66 -32.07
CA ASN A 59 0.73 1.39 -32.23
C ASN A 59 -0.12 2.22 -31.26
N ASP A 60 0.27 2.29 -29.99
CA ASP A 60 -0.45 3.09 -28.99
C ASP A 60 -0.54 4.57 -29.41
N LEU A 61 0.49 5.11 -30.06
CA LEU A 61 0.55 6.49 -30.55
C LEU A 61 -0.29 6.68 -31.84
N GLU A 62 -0.17 5.76 -32.81
CA GLU A 62 -0.87 5.83 -34.10
C GLU A 62 -2.37 5.53 -34.03
N ASP A 63 -2.77 4.59 -33.18
CA ASP A 63 -4.15 4.13 -33.01
C ASP A 63 -4.86 4.80 -31.81
N GLY A 64 -4.08 5.31 -30.85
CA GLY A 64 -4.56 5.80 -29.55
C GLY A 64 -4.75 4.67 -28.53
N ASN A 65 -4.52 4.96 -27.24
CA ASN A 65 -4.69 3.98 -26.17
C ASN A 65 -5.15 4.64 -24.85
N ALA A 66 -6.48 4.71 -24.66
CA ALA A 66 -7.09 5.31 -23.47
C ALA A 66 -6.72 4.59 -22.16
N ALA A 67 -6.45 3.28 -22.19
CA ALA A 67 -6.03 2.53 -20.99
C ALA A 67 -4.65 2.95 -20.48
N LYS A 68 -3.83 3.58 -21.34
CA LYS A 68 -2.53 4.16 -21.00
C LYS A 68 -2.57 5.69 -20.87
N GLY A 69 -3.76 6.28 -20.85
CA GLY A 69 -3.96 7.73 -20.73
C GLY A 69 -3.77 8.52 -22.03
N LEU A 70 -3.44 7.88 -23.16
CA LEU A 70 -3.31 8.55 -24.46
C LEU A 70 -4.68 8.88 -25.03
N THR A 71 -5.14 10.12 -24.84
CA THR A 71 -6.41 10.62 -25.36
C THR A 71 -6.21 11.22 -26.75
N GLY A 72 -6.29 10.40 -27.80
CA GLY A 72 -6.10 10.83 -29.19
C GLY A 72 -5.26 9.83 -29.99
N SER A 73 -4.97 10.17 -31.24
CA SER A 73 -4.10 9.38 -32.12
C SER A 73 -3.38 10.30 -33.11
N THR A 74 -2.13 9.99 -33.46
CA THR A 74 -1.41 10.69 -34.53
C THR A 74 -1.86 10.26 -35.93
N GLY A 75 -2.59 9.13 -36.01
CA GLY A 75 -2.92 8.45 -37.26
C GLY A 75 -1.73 7.68 -37.83
N ALA A 76 -1.97 6.87 -38.86
CA ALA A 76 -0.92 6.13 -39.55
C ALA A 76 -0.01 7.10 -40.32
N GLY A 77 1.29 6.93 -40.18
CA GLY A 77 2.25 7.70 -40.97
C GLY A 77 3.37 6.83 -41.53
N LEU A 78 4.26 7.48 -42.26
CA LEU A 78 5.23 6.84 -43.14
C LEU A 78 6.65 7.11 -42.65
N GLY A 79 7.52 6.11 -42.77
CA GLY A 79 8.95 6.25 -42.47
C GLY A 79 9.27 6.31 -40.97
N ALA A 80 10.45 6.84 -40.65
CA ALA A 80 10.89 7.03 -39.27
C ALA A 80 10.53 8.44 -38.81
N TRP A 81 9.96 8.55 -37.62
CA TRP A 81 9.51 9.82 -37.06
C TRP A 81 10.53 10.42 -36.10
N ARG A 82 10.41 11.73 -35.91
CA ARG A 82 10.93 12.46 -34.75
C ARG A 82 9.76 12.74 -33.82
N LEU A 83 9.91 12.47 -32.53
CA LEU A 83 8.91 12.85 -31.52
C LEU A 83 9.40 14.05 -30.72
N VAL A 84 8.51 15.01 -30.50
CA VAL A 84 8.67 16.13 -29.58
C VAL A 84 7.67 15.91 -28.45
N LEU A 85 8.15 15.89 -27.22
CA LEU A 85 7.30 15.79 -26.04
C LEU A 85 7.46 17.10 -25.26
N ASP A 86 6.33 17.75 -25.00
CA ASP A 86 6.25 19.06 -24.37
C ASP A 86 5.43 18.97 -23.08
N SER A 87 5.93 19.55 -22.01
CA SER A 87 5.28 19.55 -20.68
C SER A 87 5.89 20.63 -19.80
N GLU A 88 5.08 21.19 -18.90
CA GLU A 88 5.52 22.04 -17.79
C GLU A 88 6.15 21.21 -16.64
N LEU A 89 6.01 19.88 -16.70
CA LEU A 89 6.62 18.96 -15.74
C LEU A 89 8.09 18.69 -16.06
N ASP A 90 8.88 18.37 -15.04
CA ASP A 90 10.22 17.82 -15.18
C ASP A 90 10.13 16.36 -15.64
N ILE A 91 10.00 16.16 -16.95
CA ILE A 91 9.89 14.84 -17.56
C ILE A 91 11.21 14.36 -18.15
N GLU A 92 11.50 13.08 -17.96
CA GLU A 92 12.57 12.36 -18.64
C GLU A 92 11.97 11.42 -19.69
N VAL A 93 12.49 11.47 -20.91
CA VAL A 93 11.94 10.72 -22.05
C VAL A 93 12.98 9.80 -22.65
N LEU A 94 12.71 8.50 -22.57
CA LEU A 94 13.58 7.44 -23.10
C LEU A 94 12.95 6.83 -24.35
N SER A 95 13.76 6.68 -25.40
CA SER A 95 13.36 6.04 -26.65
C SER A 95 14.00 4.67 -26.80
N TYR A 96 13.21 3.69 -27.25
CA TYR A 96 13.70 2.37 -27.63
C TYR A 96 13.08 1.85 -28.91
N ILE A 97 13.78 0.93 -29.58
CA ILE A 97 13.22 0.09 -30.65
C ILE A 97 13.31 -1.36 -30.22
N ARG A 98 12.25 -2.11 -30.48
CA ARG A 98 12.22 -3.56 -30.32
C ARG A 98 12.07 -4.25 -31.67
N THR A 99 12.94 -5.21 -31.97
CA THR A 99 12.80 -6.12 -33.11
C THR A 99 11.84 -7.27 -32.79
N THR A 100 11.46 -8.04 -33.81
CA THR A 100 10.50 -9.14 -33.67
C THR A 100 10.99 -10.28 -32.78
N ASP A 101 12.30 -10.45 -32.60
CA ASP A 101 12.90 -11.44 -31.72
C ASP A 101 13.07 -10.93 -30.26
N GLY A 102 12.64 -9.70 -29.99
CA GLY A 102 12.68 -9.10 -28.66
C GLY A 102 13.97 -8.33 -28.34
N PHE A 103 14.94 -8.22 -29.25
CA PHE A 103 16.09 -7.35 -29.04
C PHE A 103 15.66 -5.88 -28.92
N LEU A 104 16.10 -5.19 -27.86
CA LEU A 104 15.76 -3.81 -27.54
C LEU A 104 17.00 -2.93 -27.72
N THR A 105 16.85 -1.71 -28.23
CA THR A 105 17.97 -0.76 -28.37
C THR A 105 17.51 0.64 -27.99
N ALA A 106 18.33 1.36 -27.21
CA ALA A 106 18.14 2.78 -26.93
C ALA A 106 18.36 3.64 -28.19
N MET A 107 17.42 4.56 -28.47
CA MET A 107 17.44 5.42 -29.66
C MET A 107 17.43 6.92 -29.31
N HIS A 108 17.60 7.25 -28.04
CA HIS A 108 17.60 8.63 -27.57
C HIS A 108 18.97 9.31 -27.64
N ASP A 109 20.05 8.52 -27.71
CA ASP A 109 21.41 9.05 -27.84
C ASP A 109 21.67 9.69 -29.21
N THR A 110 22.39 10.79 -29.19
CA THR A 110 22.78 11.58 -30.36
C THR A 110 24.28 11.79 -30.36
N VAL A 111 24.83 12.13 -31.53
CA VAL A 111 26.25 12.44 -31.66
C VAL A 111 26.51 13.76 -30.94
N PRO A 112 27.41 13.81 -29.94
CA PRO A 112 27.73 15.03 -29.21
C PRO A 112 28.09 16.16 -30.16
N THR A 113 27.71 17.39 -29.79
CA THR A 113 27.97 18.59 -30.61
C THR A 113 28.80 19.60 -29.85
N ALA A 114 29.85 20.10 -30.50
CA ALA A 114 30.67 21.19 -30.00
C ALA A 114 30.75 22.27 -31.09
N ALA A 115 30.15 23.44 -30.83
CA ALA A 115 30.10 24.56 -31.78
C ALA A 115 29.54 24.17 -33.18
N GLY A 116 28.50 23.34 -33.22
CA GLY A 116 27.86 22.88 -34.46
C GLY A 116 28.62 21.77 -35.20
N ARG A 117 29.63 21.16 -34.56
CA ARG A 117 30.43 20.06 -35.09
C ARG A 117 30.06 18.77 -34.36
N HIS A 118 29.70 17.74 -35.13
CA HIS A 118 29.35 16.40 -34.64
C HIS A 118 30.38 15.40 -35.14
N GLU A 119 31.01 14.67 -34.21
CA GLU A 119 32.03 13.67 -34.53
C GLU A 119 31.50 12.24 -34.38
N VAL A 120 31.29 11.57 -35.51
CA VAL A 120 30.93 10.15 -35.56
C VAL A 120 32.21 9.32 -35.47
N ALA A 121 32.42 8.67 -34.33
CA ALA A 121 33.64 7.91 -34.06
C ALA A 121 33.78 6.62 -34.90
N VAL A 122 32.65 6.01 -35.29
CA VAL A 122 32.64 4.77 -36.08
C VAL A 122 31.51 4.78 -37.11
N PHE A 123 31.89 4.48 -38.35
CA PHE A 123 30.97 4.28 -39.44
C PHE A 123 31.56 3.25 -40.41
N ASN A 124 30.87 2.12 -40.63
CA ASN A 124 31.37 1.07 -41.50
C ASN A 124 31.44 1.52 -42.96
N PRO A 125 32.38 1.01 -43.77
CA PRO A 125 32.44 1.33 -45.18
C PRO A 125 31.24 0.75 -45.93
N GLY A 126 30.87 1.34 -47.07
CA GLY A 126 29.73 0.92 -47.89
C GLY A 126 29.89 -0.49 -48.48
N SER A 127 31.12 -1.00 -48.54
CA SER A 127 31.41 -2.39 -48.90
C SER A 127 30.96 -3.42 -47.84
N ASN A 128 30.69 -2.99 -46.60
CA ASN A 128 30.21 -3.86 -45.53
C ASN A 128 28.68 -4.01 -45.57
N LEU A 129 28.20 -4.90 -46.44
CA LEU A 129 26.77 -5.16 -46.63
C LEU A 129 26.11 -5.92 -45.48
N ALA A 130 26.90 -6.59 -44.63
CA ALA A 130 26.38 -7.32 -43.47
C ALA A 130 26.09 -6.40 -42.27
N GLN A 131 26.65 -5.18 -42.28
CA GLN A 131 26.51 -4.19 -41.21
C GLN A 131 26.48 -2.79 -41.83
N GLN A 132 25.32 -2.39 -42.31
CA GLN A 132 25.15 -1.13 -43.01
C GLN A 132 25.08 0.02 -42.02
N SER A 133 26.05 0.94 -42.09
CA SER A 133 26.00 2.18 -41.31
C SER A 133 25.08 3.21 -41.95
N LEU A 134 24.27 3.86 -41.12
CA LEU A 134 23.29 4.87 -41.48
C LEU A 134 23.56 6.15 -40.68
N LEU A 135 23.78 7.26 -41.38
CA LEU A 135 23.90 8.59 -40.78
C LEU A 135 22.55 9.28 -40.89
N ARG A 136 21.87 9.49 -39.76
CA ARG A 136 20.61 10.23 -39.70
C ARG A 136 20.87 11.66 -39.23
N LEU A 137 20.38 12.63 -39.98
CA LEU A 137 20.47 14.05 -39.69
C LEU A 137 19.07 14.63 -39.56
N VAL A 138 18.78 15.27 -38.43
CA VAL A 138 17.46 15.76 -38.05
C VAL A 138 17.54 17.26 -37.86
N ASN A 139 16.83 18.00 -38.69
CA ASN A 139 16.70 19.45 -38.56
C ASN A 139 15.63 19.76 -37.51
N VAL A 140 16.06 20.35 -36.39
CA VAL A 140 15.15 20.73 -35.30
C VAL A 140 14.52 22.10 -35.48
N THR A 141 15.01 22.87 -36.46
CA THR A 141 14.56 24.23 -36.74
C THR A 141 13.48 24.29 -37.83
N ASP A 142 12.78 25.40 -37.93
CA ASP A 142 11.79 25.67 -38.99
C ASP A 142 12.43 26.05 -40.33
N ALA A 143 13.68 26.48 -40.32
CA ALA A 143 14.42 26.89 -41.51
C ALA A 143 15.14 25.70 -42.14
N GLU A 144 15.42 25.76 -43.44
CA GLU A 144 16.30 24.77 -44.09
C GLU A 144 17.71 24.86 -43.51
N VAL A 145 18.30 23.70 -43.19
CA VAL A 145 19.67 23.58 -42.68
C VAL A 145 20.55 22.92 -43.72
N VAL A 146 21.73 23.51 -43.93
CA VAL A 146 22.78 22.94 -44.78
C VAL A 146 23.93 22.48 -43.89
N ALA A 147 24.31 21.20 -44.01
CA ALA A 147 25.41 20.62 -43.27
C ALA A 147 26.48 20.04 -44.21
N THR A 148 27.73 20.08 -43.78
CA THR A 148 28.87 19.46 -44.48
C THR A 148 29.30 18.19 -43.76
N ILE A 149 29.72 17.18 -44.52
CA ILE A 149 30.15 15.87 -44.02
C ILE A 149 31.55 15.59 -44.56
N ALA A 150 32.53 15.41 -43.67
CA ALA A 150 33.88 14.95 -44.01
C ALA A 150 34.14 13.57 -43.41
N GLY A 151 34.98 12.77 -44.06
CA GLY A 151 35.35 11.42 -43.62
C GLY A 151 36.85 11.25 -43.45
N THR A 152 37.27 10.57 -42.38
CA THR A 152 38.65 10.09 -42.18
C THR A 152 38.63 8.59 -41.97
N ASP A 153 39.41 7.84 -42.74
CA ASP A 153 39.47 6.39 -42.66
C ASP A 153 40.37 5.89 -41.51
N ASP A 154 40.48 4.57 -41.32
CA ASP A 154 41.26 3.98 -40.21
C ASP A 154 42.76 4.30 -40.31
N GLY A 155 43.27 4.52 -41.53
CA GLY A 155 44.65 4.93 -41.77
C GLY A 155 44.91 6.42 -41.56
N GLY A 156 43.89 7.21 -41.20
CA GLY A 156 43.98 8.66 -41.03
C GLY A 156 43.81 9.46 -42.33
N ALA A 157 43.39 8.84 -43.44
CA ALA A 157 43.25 9.50 -44.74
C ALA A 157 41.82 10.02 -45.01
N SER A 158 41.72 11.12 -45.75
CA SER A 158 40.44 11.70 -46.22
C SER A 158 40.42 11.74 -47.76
N PRO A 159 40.00 10.66 -48.44
CA PRO A 159 40.19 10.51 -49.89
C PRO A 159 39.20 11.31 -50.77
N GLY A 160 38.09 11.81 -50.22
CA GLY A 160 37.13 12.68 -50.92
C GLY A 160 37.25 14.17 -50.54
N ASN A 161 36.42 15.01 -51.19
CA ASN A 161 36.34 16.45 -50.90
C ASN A 161 35.24 16.80 -49.88
N GLY A 162 34.61 15.79 -49.27
CA GLY A 162 33.44 15.93 -48.41
C GLY A 162 32.13 16.00 -49.20
N ALA A 163 31.03 15.87 -48.48
CA ALA A 163 29.67 15.98 -48.99
C ALA A 163 28.92 17.14 -48.30
N THR A 164 27.88 17.63 -48.93
CA THR A 164 26.98 18.67 -48.40
C THR A 164 25.55 18.19 -48.54
N VAL A 165 24.77 18.36 -47.48
CA VAL A 165 23.37 17.98 -47.40
C VAL A 165 22.51 19.20 -47.11
N SER A 166 21.37 19.31 -47.79
CA SER A 166 20.30 20.26 -47.45
C SER A 166 19.11 19.50 -46.86
N ILE A 167 18.65 19.96 -45.70
CA ILE A 167 17.60 19.34 -44.90
C ILE A 167 16.50 20.38 -44.68
N PRO A 168 15.29 20.20 -45.24
CA PRO A 168 14.17 21.10 -45.02
C PRO A 168 13.85 21.31 -43.52
N GLY A 169 13.14 22.39 -43.20
CA GLY A 169 12.69 22.67 -41.83
C GLY A 169 11.92 21.50 -41.25
N ARG A 170 12.23 21.13 -39.99
CA ARG A 170 11.65 20.01 -39.23
C ARG A 170 11.86 18.61 -39.82
N ALA A 171 12.45 18.49 -41.01
CA ALA A 171 12.65 17.25 -41.74
C ALA A 171 13.88 16.46 -41.23
N ALA A 172 13.98 15.22 -41.69
CA ALA A 172 15.15 14.38 -41.45
C ALA A 172 15.61 13.70 -42.74
N ARG A 173 16.91 13.40 -42.81
CA ARG A 173 17.53 12.67 -43.92
C ARG A 173 18.43 11.58 -43.36
N THR A 174 18.43 10.42 -43.99
CA THR A 174 19.26 9.27 -43.60
C THR A 174 20.07 8.81 -44.79
N TYR A 175 21.38 8.67 -44.62
CA TYR A 175 22.31 8.25 -45.67
C TYR A 175 23.09 7.01 -45.26
N THR A 176 23.22 6.06 -46.18
CA THR A 176 24.07 4.89 -46.03
C THR A 176 25.53 5.25 -46.30
N ALA A 177 26.48 4.45 -45.80
CA ALA A 177 27.89 4.60 -46.16
C ALA A 177 28.16 4.57 -47.67
N ALA A 178 27.50 3.65 -48.39
CA ALA A 178 27.64 3.57 -49.84
C ALA A 178 27.18 4.86 -50.56
N GLU A 179 26.13 5.52 -50.06
CA GLU A 179 25.66 6.80 -50.59
C GLU A 179 26.62 7.95 -50.28
N LEU A 180 27.22 7.98 -49.09
CA LEU A 180 28.22 8.98 -48.73
C LEU A 180 29.53 8.80 -49.52
N GLU A 181 29.98 7.56 -49.74
CA GLU A 181 31.19 7.22 -50.49
C GLU A 181 31.04 7.53 -51.99
N ALA A 182 29.90 7.18 -52.58
CA ALA A 182 29.62 7.37 -54.01
C ALA A 182 29.12 8.77 -54.36
N GLY A 183 28.32 9.40 -53.48
CA GLY A 183 27.63 10.65 -53.73
C GLY A 183 26.49 10.56 -54.77
N GLY A 184 25.83 11.68 -55.04
CA GLY A 184 24.89 11.81 -56.17
C GLY A 184 23.46 11.30 -55.93
N VAL A 185 23.08 11.05 -54.68
CA VAL A 185 21.68 10.80 -54.28
C VAL A 185 20.95 12.08 -53.92
N VAL A 186 19.61 12.05 -53.93
CA VAL A 186 18.77 13.25 -53.70
C VAL A 186 19.08 13.87 -52.33
N GLY A 187 19.37 15.17 -52.32
CA GLY A 187 19.72 15.92 -51.11
C GLY A 187 21.20 15.85 -50.70
N LEU A 188 22.03 15.02 -51.37
CA LEU A 188 23.46 14.89 -51.09
C LEU A 188 24.31 15.31 -52.29
N ALA A 189 25.09 16.38 -52.12
CA ALA A 189 26.05 16.85 -53.11
C ALA A 189 27.49 16.54 -52.68
N GLY A 190 28.33 16.02 -53.59
CA GLY A 190 29.70 15.60 -53.25
C GLY A 190 29.78 14.18 -52.69
N SER A 191 30.98 13.77 -52.24
CA SER A 191 31.23 12.45 -51.66
C SER A 191 32.44 12.46 -50.72
N ILE A 192 32.46 11.55 -49.74
CA ILE A 192 33.62 11.35 -48.85
C ILE A 192 34.70 10.45 -49.48
N GLY A 193 34.42 9.84 -50.64
CA GLY A 193 35.35 8.97 -51.37
C GLY A 193 35.38 7.53 -50.88
N ASP A 194 36.22 6.69 -51.49
CA ASP A 194 36.45 5.29 -51.10
C ASP A 194 37.73 5.22 -50.25
N GLY A 195 37.61 4.73 -49.01
CA GLY A 195 38.66 4.74 -47.99
C GLY A 195 39.00 3.35 -47.49
N SER A 196 40.02 3.25 -46.65
CA SER A 196 40.49 1.98 -46.09
C SER A 196 39.98 1.75 -44.66
N GLY A 197 39.28 0.65 -44.45
CA GLY A 197 38.73 0.30 -43.14
C GLY A 197 37.44 1.06 -42.80
N LYS A 198 37.21 1.33 -41.52
CA LYS A 198 36.06 2.08 -41.02
C LYS A 198 36.31 3.59 -41.12
N TRP A 199 35.24 4.35 -41.19
CA TRP A 199 35.24 5.80 -41.23
C TRP A 199 35.01 6.42 -39.85
N ARG A 200 35.61 7.59 -39.66
CA ARG A 200 35.21 8.61 -38.70
C ARG A 200 34.61 9.76 -39.50
N LEU A 201 33.40 10.22 -39.16
CA LEU A 201 32.74 11.31 -39.88
C LEU A 201 32.72 12.58 -39.02
N LEU A 202 32.94 13.72 -39.66
CA LEU A 202 32.73 15.04 -39.07
C LEU A 202 31.56 15.70 -39.81
N VAL A 203 30.48 15.97 -39.08
CA VAL A 203 29.30 16.69 -39.61
C VAL A 203 29.29 18.10 -39.03
N GLU A 204 29.27 19.12 -39.87
CA GLU A 204 29.30 20.52 -39.43
C GLU A 204 28.09 21.28 -39.96
N SER A 205 27.46 22.07 -39.09
CA SER A 205 26.31 22.91 -39.42
C SER A 205 26.43 24.25 -38.71
N ALA A 206 26.06 25.33 -39.41
CA ALA A 206 25.96 26.67 -38.80
C ALA A 206 24.66 26.86 -37.99
N HIS A 207 23.71 25.93 -38.14
CA HIS A 207 22.42 25.93 -37.47
C HIS A 207 22.26 24.67 -36.62
N GLU A 208 21.34 24.72 -35.67
CA GLU A 208 21.07 23.58 -34.79
C GLU A 208 20.63 22.35 -35.61
N LEU A 209 21.37 21.25 -35.41
CA LEU A 209 21.18 19.99 -36.10
C LEU A 209 21.41 18.87 -35.09
N VAL A 210 20.65 17.79 -35.22
CA VAL A 210 20.88 16.56 -34.46
C VAL A 210 21.38 15.49 -35.42
N ALA A 211 22.49 14.83 -35.07
CA ALA A 211 23.05 13.73 -35.84
C ALA A 211 22.98 12.42 -35.04
N MET A 212 22.75 11.30 -35.74
CA MET A 212 22.84 9.95 -35.19
C MET A 212 23.67 9.05 -36.12
N SER A 213 24.48 8.18 -35.51
CA SER A 213 25.17 7.07 -36.19
C SER A 213 24.47 5.77 -35.83
N LEU A 214 23.84 5.13 -36.80
CA LEU A 214 23.10 3.88 -36.61
C LEU A 214 23.76 2.75 -37.40
N LEU A 215 23.58 1.51 -36.93
CA LEU A 215 24.06 0.33 -37.63
C LEU A 215 22.92 -0.68 -37.82
N SER A 216 22.61 -1.01 -39.06
CA SER A 216 21.56 -1.97 -39.41
C SER A 216 22.16 -3.31 -39.85
N SER A 217 21.58 -4.41 -39.38
CA SER A 217 21.84 -5.75 -39.92
C SER A 217 20.80 -6.14 -40.99
N PRO A 218 21.12 -7.12 -41.87
CA PRO A 218 20.16 -7.71 -42.80
C PRO A 218 18.98 -8.41 -42.11
N THR A 219 19.14 -8.81 -40.84
CA THR A 219 18.12 -9.45 -40.01
C THR A 219 17.14 -8.46 -39.39
N GLY A 220 17.36 -7.15 -39.58
CA GLY A 220 16.46 -6.10 -39.11
C GLY A 220 16.83 -5.50 -37.75
N HIS A 221 17.93 -5.95 -37.12
CA HIS A 221 18.47 -5.29 -35.94
C HIS A 221 19.03 -3.92 -36.30
N LEU A 222 18.79 -2.94 -35.42
CA LEU A 222 19.29 -1.58 -35.55
C LEU A 222 19.88 -1.18 -34.21
N THR A 223 21.16 -0.83 -34.17
CA THR A 223 21.81 -0.27 -32.98
C THR A 223 22.13 1.21 -33.14
N ASN A 224 22.29 1.90 -32.02
CA ASN A 224 22.72 3.28 -31.95
C ASN A 224 24.18 3.35 -31.52
N LEU A 225 25.05 3.86 -32.40
CA LEU A 225 26.49 4.03 -32.18
C LEU A 225 26.87 5.52 -32.08
N SER A 226 25.91 6.37 -31.69
CA SER A 226 26.09 7.82 -31.67
C SER A 226 26.97 8.32 -30.53
N THR A 227 26.99 7.61 -29.39
CA THR A 227 27.82 7.98 -28.24
C THR A 227 29.27 7.54 -28.45
N ALA A 228 30.18 8.34 -27.90
CA ALA A 228 31.56 7.97 -27.74
C ALA A 228 32.03 8.53 -26.38
N PRO A 229 32.87 7.79 -25.63
CA PRO A 229 33.38 8.28 -24.36
C PRO A 229 34.38 9.41 -24.65
N ASP A 230 34.22 10.53 -23.94
CA ASP A 230 34.98 11.73 -24.27
C ASP A 230 36.32 11.84 -23.55
N ASN A 231 36.59 11.12 -22.45
CA ASN A 231 37.83 11.31 -21.68
C ASN A 231 38.32 10.09 -20.87
N ALA A 232 39.63 10.04 -20.66
CA ALA A 232 40.28 9.19 -19.66
C ALA A 232 39.97 9.68 -18.24
N VAL A 233 39.83 8.75 -17.28
CA VAL A 233 39.79 9.06 -15.85
C VAL A 233 41.20 8.85 -15.31
N ASP A 234 41.85 9.93 -14.83
CA ASP A 234 43.24 9.90 -14.36
C ASP A 234 44.24 9.30 -15.38
N GLY A 235 43.99 9.51 -16.68
CA GLY A 235 44.82 8.96 -17.76
C GLY A 235 44.53 7.50 -18.13
N VAL A 236 43.52 6.87 -17.51
CA VAL A 236 43.04 5.52 -17.82
C VAL A 236 41.74 5.58 -18.62
N HIS A 237 41.69 4.86 -19.74
CA HIS A 237 40.48 4.62 -20.52
C HIS A 237 39.87 3.27 -20.12
N PRO A 238 38.76 3.25 -19.37
CA PRO A 238 38.14 2.01 -18.94
C PRO A 238 37.32 1.36 -20.06
N VAL A 239 37.39 0.03 -20.16
CA VAL A 239 36.46 -0.81 -20.91
C VAL A 239 35.73 -1.68 -19.88
N PRO A 240 34.51 -1.31 -19.49
CA PRO A 240 33.85 -1.91 -18.32
C PRO A 240 33.37 -3.35 -18.58
N LEU A 241 33.19 -3.73 -19.84
CA LEU A 241 32.72 -5.05 -20.27
C LEU A 241 33.43 -5.50 -21.54
N PHE A 242 34.03 -6.69 -21.50
CA PHE A 242 34.73 -7.32 -22.61
C PHE A 242 34.65 -8.85 -22.50
N PRO A 243 33.76 -9.53 -23.24
CA PRO A 243 33.64 -10.99 -23.17
C PRO A 243 34.94 -11.72 -23.55
N SER A 244 35.23 -12.83 -22.88
CA SER A 244 36.34 -13.73 -23.25
C SER A 244 36.15 -14.35 -24.64
N ALA A 245 37.21 -14.89 -25.24
CA ALA A 245 37.10 -15.60 -26.53
C ALA A 245 36.32 -16.91 -26.42
N SER A 246 36.26 -17.48 -25.21
CA SER A 246 35.49 -18.68 -24.88
C SER A 246 34.09 -18.39 -24.31
N ASP A 247 33.55 -17.20 -24.55
CA ASP A 247 32.21 -16.82 -24.08
C ASP A 247 31.16 -17.87 -24.49
N PRO A 248 30.37 -18.40 -23.53
CA PRO A 248 29.44 -19.49 -23.80
C PRO A 248 28.28 -19.09 -24.71
N ASP A 249 27.96 -17.80 -24.80
CA ASP A 249 26.91 -17.25 -25.64
C ASP A 249 27.43 -16.84 -27.04
N GLY A 250 28.70 -17.12 -27.34
CA GLY A 250 29.33 -16.76 -28.61
C GLY A 250 29.57 -15.26 -28.77
N ARG A 251 29.50 -14.48 -27.69
CA ARG A 251 29.72 -13.03 -27.73
C ARG A 251 31.21 -12.76 -27.82
N GLN A 252 31.59 -11.80 -28.66
CA GLN A 252 32.98 -11.38 -28.77
C GLN A 252 33.15 -9.92 -28.40
N GLY A 253 34.07 -9.63 -27.48
CA GLY A 253 34.52 -8.28 -27.16
C GLY A 253 35.27 -7.67 -28.33
N PHE A 254 35.03 -6.38 -28.58
CA PHE A 254 35.69 -5.62 -29.65
C PHE A 254 36.00 -4.21 -29.15
N VAL A 255 37.28 -3.84 -29.12
CA VAL A 255 37.72 -2.49 -28.74
C VAL A 255 38.24 -1.77 -29.97
N ARG A 256 37.84 -0.51 -30.13
CA ARG A 256 38.38 0.42 -31.11
C ARG A 256 39.12 1.54 -30.39
N VAL A 257 40.39 1.74 -30.75
CA VAL A 257 41.25 2.80 -30.22
C VAL A 257 41.49 3.80 -31.33
N ILE A 258 41.10 5.05 -31.12
CA ILE A 258 41.28 6.16 -32.04
C ILE A 258 42.35 7.07 -31.45
N ASN A 259 43.45 7.25 -32.18
CA ASN A 259 44.42 8.28 -31.86
C ASN A 259 43.97 9.60 -32.48
N ARG A 260 43.68 10.60 -31.64
CA ARG A 260 43.28 11.95 -32.05
C ARG A 260 44.45 12.91 -32.18
N SER A 261 45.65 12.48 -31.78
CA SER A 261 46.88 13.26 -31.88
C SER A 261 47.61 13.06 -33.21
N ASP A 262 48.50 14.01 -33.52
CA ASP A 262 49.41 13.97 -34.67
C ASP A 262 50.68 13.11 -34.42
N ASP A 263 50.80 12.49 -33.24
CA ASP A 263 51.94 11.67 -32.84
C ASP A 263 51.59 10.18 -32.89
N ALA A 264 52.55 9.34 -33.29
CA ALA A 264 52.45 7.89 -33.15
C ALA A 264 53.00 7.43 -31.80
N GLY A 265 52.51 6.31 -31.27
CA GLY A 265 53.01 5.76 -30.01
C GLY A 265 52.35 4.47 -29.58
N GLU A 266 52.58 4.13 -28.31
CA GLU A 266 52.15 2.87 -27.69
C GLU A 266 50.98 3.09 -26.73
N VAL A 267 50.06 2.13 -26.70
CA VAL A 267 48.95 2.05 -25.75
C VAL A 267 49.11 0.79 -24.90
N THR A 268 49.19 0.95 -23.58
CA THR A 268 49.25 -0.19 -22.65
C THR A 268 47.84 -0.68 -22.34
N VAL A 269 47.59 -1.98 -22.52
CA VAL A 269 46.30 -2.64 -22.24
C VAL A 269 46.46 -3.57 -21.05
N ARG A 270 45.69 -3.35 -19.98
CA ARG A 270 45.59 -4.24 -18.83
C ARG A 270 44.24 -4.95 -18.85
N ALA A 271 44.22 -6.24 -18.55
CA ALA A 271 43.02 -7.07 -18.54
C ALA A 271 42.79 -7.71 -17.18
N PHE A 272 41.51 -7.80 -16.80
CA PHE A 272 41.04 -8.42 -15.57
C PHE A 272 39.82 -9.27 -15.89
N ASP A 273 39.81 -10.55 -15.49
CA ASP A 273 38.66 -11.44 -15.66
C ASP A 273 37.67 -11.34 -14.47
N GLU A 274 36.53 -12.07 -14.53
CA GLU A 274 35.50 -12.01 -13.47
C GLU A 274 35.89 -12.72 -12.16
N THR A 275 37.04 -13.40 -12.12
CA THR A 275 37.61 -13.96 -10.89
C THR A 275 38.57 -12.98 -10.21
N ASP A 276 38.60 -11.73 -10.69
CA ASP A 276 39.51 -10.65 -10.28
C ASP A 276 40.98 -10.96 -10.59
N ARG A 277 41.26 -11.89 -11.51
CA ARG A 277 42.63 -12.20 -11.93
C ARG A 277 43.13 -11.11 -12.87
N ALA A 278 44.19 -10.42 -12.46
CA ALA A 278 44.91 -9.47 -13.30
C ALA A 278 45.93 -10.19 -14.20
N TYR A 279 45.95 -9.85 -15.48
CA TYR A 279 46.89 -10.40 -16.48
C TYR A 279 48.09 -9.47 -16.70
N GLU A 280 49.16 -10.01 -17.30
CA GLU A 280 50.30 -9.19 -17.75
C GLU A 280 49.83 -8.17 -18.80
N SER A 281 50.43 -6.97 -18.80
CA SER A 281 50.02 -5.90 -19.70
C SER A 281 50.47 -6.16 -21.14
N LEU A 282 49.60 -5.83 -22.10
CA LEU A 282 49.88 -5.90 -23.53
C LEU A 282 50.16 -4.49 -24.07
N THR A 283 50.82 -4.43 -25.23
CA THR A 283 51.09 -3.16 -25.93
C THR A 283 50.42 -3.14 -27.29
N LEU A 284 49.70 -2.06 -27.60
CA LEU A 284 49.15 -1.76 -28.91
C LEU A 284 49.90 -0.58 -29.55
N GLU A 285 50.58 -0.83 -30.66
CA GLU A 285 51.20 0.22 -31.50
C GLU A 285 50.14 0.93 -32.35
N ILE A 286 50.11 2.26 -32.33
CA ILE A 286 49.17 3.07 -33.12
C ILE A 286 49.83 4.32 -33.72
N GLY A 287 49.56 4.57 -34.99
CA GLY A 287 50.06 5.72 -35.76
C GLY A 287 49.30 7.02 -35.47
N ALA A 288 49.86 8.14 -35.94
CA ALA A 288 49.24 9.46 -35.88
C ALA A 288 47.91 9.49 -36.62
N ALA A 289 46.86 10.05 -35.99
CA ALA A 289 45.49 10.05 -36.50
C ALA A 289 44.93 8.66 -36.91
N GLU A 290 45.60 7.56 -36.58
CA GLU A 290 45.18 6.20 -36.94
C GLU A 290 44.06 5.72 -36.00
N ALA A 291 43.22 4.80 -36.47
CA ALA A 291 42.33 4.03 -35.62
C ALA A 291 42.64 2.54 -35.77
N ARG A 292 42.80 1.85 -34.64
CA ARG A 292 42.99 0.40 -34.59
C ARG A 292 41.90 -0.27 -33.78
N HIS A 293 41.77 -1.57 -33.94
CA HIS A 293 40.81 -2.35 -33.19
C HIS A 293 41.32 -3.77 -32.97
N PHE A 294 40.91 -4.38 -31.87
CA PHE A 294 41.20 -5.76 -31.52
C PHE A 294 39.98 -6.41 -30.86
N ASN A 295 39.85 -7.72 -31.01
CA ASN A 295 38.77 -8.50 -30.41
C ASN A 295 39.29 -9.46 -29.33
N SER A 296 38.40 -10.26 -28.73
CA SER A 296 38.78 -11.21 -27.67
C SER A 296 39.84 -12.22 -28.11
N ASP A 297 39.75 -12.74 -29.35
CA ASP A 297 40.77 -13.67 -29.88
C ASP A 297 42.15 -12.99 -29.97
N ASP A 298 42.17 -11.74 -30.46
CA ASP A 298 43.39 -10.95 -30.57
C ASP A 298 44.02 -10.71 -29.19
N LEU A 299 43.19 -10.45 -28.16
CA LEU A 299 43.66 -10.21 -26.79
C LEU A 299 44.22 -11.49 -26.15
N GLU A 300 43.52 -12.62 -26.29
CA GLU A 300 43.91 -13.89 -25.67
C GLU A 300 45.08 -14.59 -26.35
N LEU A 301 45.19 -14.46 -27.68
CA LEU A 301 46.22 -15.12 -28.48
C LEU A 301 47.38 -14.18 -28.88
N GLY A 302 47.17 -12.86 -28.78
CA GLY A 302 48.04 -11.85 -29.37
C GLY A 302 47.82 -11.70 -30.87
N ASN A 303 48.01 -10.49 -31.40
CA ASN A 303 47.92 -10.24 -32.84
C ASN A 303 48.83 -9.09 -33.30
N THR A 304 50.07 -9.44 -33.68
CA THR A 304 51.06 -8.45 -34.13
C THR A 304 50.69 -7.77 -35.44
N ASP A 305 49.85 -8.39 -36.30
CA ASP A 305 49.40 -7.77 -37.56
C ASP A 305 48.49 -6.56 -37.29
N LYS A 306 47.80 -6.56 -36.15
CA LYS A 306 47.02 -5.42 -35.66
C LYS A 306 47.81 -4.50 -34.73
N GLY A 307 49.11 -4.76 -34.54
CA GLY A 307 49.99 -4.01 -33.64
C GLY A 307 49.87 -4.40 -32.17
N LEU A 308 49.13 -5.46 -31.83
CA LEU A 308 48.94 -5.93 -30.47
C LEU A 308 50.01 -6.98 -30.12
N THR A 309 50.92 -6.62 -29.21
CA THR A 309 52.04 -7.46 -28.76
C THR A 309 51.80 -7.95 -27.34
N GLY A 310 51.97 -9.25 -27.12
CA GLY A 310 51.61 -9.95 -25.87
C GLY A 310 50.33 -10.77 -26.02
N SER A 311 49.93 -11.49 -24.97
CA SER A 311 48.70 -12.29 -24.93
C SER A 311 48.27 -12.51 -23.48
N THR A 312 46.97 -12.45 -23.18
CA THR A 312 46.47 -12.77 -21.83
C THR A 312 46.37 -14.28 -21.59
N GLY A 313 46.24 -15.08 -22.65
CA GLY A 313 45.79 -16.47 -22.56
C GLY A 313 44.29 -16.55 -22.22
N ALA A 314 43.76 -17.77 -22.09
CA ALA A 314 42.36 -18.00 -21.74
C ALA A 314 42.06 -17.58 -20.29
N GLY A 315 40.85 -17.06 -20.08
CA GLY A 315 40.31 -16.67 -18.78
C GLY A 315 38.80 -16.90 -18.73
N GLU A 316 38.15 -16.48 -17.64
CA GLU A 316 36.74 -16.82 -17.38
C GLU A 316 35.84 -15.58 -17.33
N GLY A 317 34.65 -15.70 -17.92
CA GLY A 317 33.57 -14.71 -17.80
C GLY A 317 33.74 -13.44 -18.65
N ASP A 318 33.03 -12.39 -18.22
CA ASP A 318 32.99 -11.04 -18.82
C ASP A 318 34.08 -10.11 -18.23
N TRP A 319 35.15 -9.86 -18.98
CA TRP A 319 36.33 -9.13 -18.50
C TRP A 319 36.11 -7.62 -18.45
N ARG A 320 37.06 -6.92 -17.82
CA ARG A 320 37.24 -5.47 -17.96
C ARG A 320 38.67 -5.15 -18.40
N LEU A 321 38.83 -4.08 -19.17
CA LEU A 321 40.14 -3.62 -19.63
C LEU A 321 40.42 -2.18 -19.16
N GLU A 322 41.69 -1.86 -19.02
CA GLU A 322 42.19 -0.51 -18.76
C GLU A 322 43.25 -0.18 -19.80
N LEU A 323 43.04 0.89 -20.57
CA LEU A 323 44.00 1.37 -21.57
C LEU A 323 44.65 2.66 -21.09
N THR A 324 45.97 2.77 -21.21
CA THR A 324 46.74 3.96 -20.81
C THR A 324 47.74 4.33 -21.89
N SER A 325 47.91 5.63 -22.14
CA SER A 325 48.90 6.17 -23.07
C SER A 325 49.21 7.63 -22.76
N GLY A 326 50.30 8.16 -23.31
CA GLY A 326 50.57 9.60 -23.37
C GLY A 326 49.90 10.29 -24.57
N LEU A 327 49.27 9.54 -25.48
CA LEU A 327 48.55 10.05 -26.64
C LEU A 327 47.14 10.53 -26.26
N ASP A 328 46.57 11.42 -27.06
CA ASP A 328 45.14 11.76 -26.99
C ASP A 328 44.33 10.63 -27.64
N LEU A 329 43.72 9.79 -26.82
CA LEU A 329 42.99 8.62 -27.27
C LEU A 329 41.49 8.76 -27.05
N GLN A 330 40.72 8.19 -27.97
CA GLN A 330 39.33 7.83 -27.75
C GLN A 330 39.18 6.31 -27.88
N VAL A 331 38.70 5.66 -26.83
CA VAL A 331 38.58 4.20 -26.75
C VAL A 331 37.11 3.83 -26.70
N LEU A 332 36.63 3.09 -27.70
CA LEU A 332 35.25 2.61 -27.77
C LEU A 332 35.22 1.10 -27.59
N SER A 333 34.21 0.60 -26.90
CA SER A 333 34.03 -0.82 -26.64
C SER A 333 32.69 -1.30 -27.15
N TYR A 334 32.71 -2.46 -27.80
CA TYR A 334 31.55 -3.09 -28.39
C TYR A 334 31.51 -4.58 -28.06
N ILE A 335 30.31 -5.14 -28.08
CA ILE A 335 30.09 -6.57 -28.18
C ILE A 335 29.61 -6.90 -29.58
N ARG A 336 30.20 -7.94 -30.16
CA ARG A 336 29.85 -8.48 -31.47
C ARG A 336 29.21 -9.85 -31.31
N THR A 337 28.07 -10.07 -31.96
CA THR A 337 27.45 -11.40 -32.06
C THR A 337 28.04 -12.21 -33.22
N ASP A 338 27.71 -13.50 -33.32
CA ASP A 338 28.13 -14.39 -34.42
C ASP A 338 27.69 -13.89 -35.81
N GLU A 339 26.55 -13.20 -35.91
CA GLU A 339 26.10 -12.56 -37.16
C GLU A 339 26.86 -11.26 -37.47
N GLY A 340 27.78 -10.86 -36.60
CA GLY A 340 28.61 -9.67 -36.71
C GLY A 340 27.95 -8.41 -36.15
N PHE A 341 26.72 -8.46 -35.67
CA PHE A 341 26.04 -7.26 -35.16
C PHE A 341 26.80 -6.67 -33.95
N LEU A 342 27.08 -5.37 -33.99
CA LEU A 342 27.84 -4.66 -32.95
C LEU A 342 26.87 -3.90 -32.03
N THR A 343 27.13 -3.91 -30.73
CA THR A 343 26.43 -3.06 -29.76
C THR A 343 27.43 -2.32 -28.88
N ALA A 344 27.23 -1.03 -28.66
CA ALA A 344 28.09 -0.20 -27.83
C ALA A 344 28.00 -0.59 -26.35
N MET A 345 29.14 -0.66 -25.67
CA MET A 345 29.28 -1.09 -24.26
C MET A 345 30.11 -0.13 -23.41
N HIS A 346 30.48 1.05 -23.94
CA HIS A 346 31.29 2.03 -23.22
C HIS A 346 30.48 2.95 -22.29
N ASP A 347 29.16 3.02 -22.48
CA ASP A 347 28.31 3.89 -21.67
C ASP A 347 28.04 3.32 -20.26
N VAL A 348 28.09 4.22 -19.27
CA VAL A 348 28.01 3.90 -17.84
C VAL A 348 27.00 4.80 -17.13
N ALA A 349 26.45 4.33 -16.00
CA ALA A 349 25.31 4.98 -15.38
C ALA A 349 25.71 6.37 -14.84
N PRO A 350 24.92 7.43 -15.12
CA PRO A 350 25.24 8.78 -14.68
C PRO A 350 25.50 8.81 -13.16
N ARG A 351 26.59 9.48 -12.77
CA ARG A 351 27.06 9.53 -11.38
C ARG A 351 26.77 10.91 -10.79
N SER A 352 26.01 10.95 -9.69
CA SER A 352 25.98 12.08 -8.76
C SER A 352 26.60 11.64 -7.45
N ALA A 353 27.75 12.22 -7.07
CA ALA A 353 28.55 11.82 -5.92
C ALA A 353 28.93 10.31 -5.90
N LYS A 354 28.20 9.45 -5.17
CA LYS A 354 28.38 7.98 -5.14
C LYS A 354 27.11 7.21 -5.53
N ARG A 355 26.16 7.89 -6.18
CA ARG A 355 24.87 7.36 -6.59
C ARG A 355 24.85 7.26 -8.11
N HIS A 356 24.46 6.09 -8.61
CA HIS A 356 24.17 5.80 -10.00
C HIS A 356 22.69 5.51 -10.16
N ARG A 357 22.10 5.94 -11.27
CA ARG A 357 20.69 5.68 -11.59
C ARG A 357 20.58 4.78 -12.81
N VAL A 358 19.71 3.77 -12.71
CA VAL A 358 19.33 2.87 -13.80
C VAL A 358 17.86 3.08 -14.10
N ALA A 359 17.55 3.77 -15.20
CA ALA A 359 16.19 4.23 -15.50
C ALA A 359 15.23 3.10 -15.94
N VAL A 360 15.78 2.00 -16.48
CA VAL A 360 15.01 0.83 -16.93
C VAL A 360 15.75 -0.45 -16.59
N PHE A 361 15.04 -1.34 -15.91
CA PHE A 361 15.47 -2.70 -15.62
C PHE A 361 14.24 -3.62 -15.60
N ASN A 362 14.18 -4.64 -16.45
CA ASN A 362 13.04 -5.54 -16.51
C ASN A 362 13.00 -6.47 -15.29
N PRO A 363 11.81 -6.88 -14.83
CA PRO A 363 11.70 -7.81 -13.72
C PRO A 363 12.20 -9.20 -14.10
N GLY A 364 12.59 -10.00 -13.10
CA GLY A 364 13.09 -11.37 -13.25
C GLY A 364 12.05 -12.33 -13.83
N SER A 365 10.77 -12.03 -13.66
CA SER A 365 9.66 -12.71 -14.34
C SER A 365 9.69 -12.57 -15.88
N ASN A 366 10.41 -11.58 -16.42
CA ASN A 366 10.56 -11.39 -17.87
C ASN A 366 11.69 -12.25 -18.46
N VAL A 367 11.36 -13.52 -18.72
CA VAL A 367 12.32 -14.50 -19.25
C VAL A 367 12.77 -14.25 -20.69
N ASN A 368 12.03 -13.45 -21.45
CA ASN A 368 12.32 -13.14 -22.86
C ASN A 368 13.27 -11.94 -23.02
N GLN A 369 13.49 -11.16 -21.98
CA GLN A 369 14.38 -10.00 -21.99
C GLN A 369 15.00 -9.86 -20.60
N ARG A 370 16.10 -10.57 -20.37
CA ARG A 370 16.73 -10.66 -19.05
C ARG A 370 17.58 -9.42 -18.78
N SER A 371 17.28 -8.69 -17.70
CA SER A 371 18.10 -7.56 -17.27
C SER A 371 19.24 -8.00 -16.36
N LEU A 372 20.41 -7.40 -16.56
CA LEU A 372 21.64 -7.69 -15.83
C LEU A 372 22.26 -6.35 -15.39
N LEU A 373 22.56 -6.22 -14.10
CA LEU A 373 23.24 -5.07 -13.50
C LEU A 373 24.72 -5.41 -13.35
N ARG A 374 25.59 -4.75 -14.14
CA ARG A 374 27.03 -4.92 -14.03
C ARG A 374 27.65 -3.83 -13.16
N LEU A 375 28.41 -4.23 -12.16
CA LEU A 375 29.11 -3.37 -11.20
C LEU A 375 30.62 -3.58 -11.35
N VAL A 376 31.38 -2.50 -11.46
CA VAL A 376 32.85 -2.55 -11.62
C VAL A 376 33.47 -1.65 -10.57
N ASN A 377 34.42 -2.19 -9.81
CA ASN A 377 35.19 -1.45 -8.82
C ASN A 377 36.63 -1.25 -9.32
N PRO A 378 36.98 -0.06 -9.85
CA PRO A 378 38.35 0.22 -10.29
C PRO A 378 39.32 0.49 -9.13
N GLY A 379 38.82 0.60 -7.89
CA GLY A 379 39.61 0.96 -6.72
C GLY A 379 40.48 -0.17 -6.16
N SER A 380 41.46 0.18 -5.34
CA SER A 380 42.37 -0.75 -4.68
C SER A 380 41.82 -1.39 -3.40
N GLU A 381 40.58 -1.10 -3.03
CA GLU A 381 39.88 -1.65 -1.87
C GLU A 381 38.48 -2.11 -2.30
N ALA A 382 37.91 -3.09 -1.59
CA ALA A 382 36.55 -3.54 -1.85
C ALA A 382 35.54 -2.41 -1.64
N ALA A 383 34.50 -2.38 -2.47
CA ALA A 383 33.42 -1.40 -2.41
C ALA A 383 32.13 -2.11 -1.94
N ARG A 384 31.45 -1.52 -0.96
CA ARG A 384 30.11 -1.94 -0.56
C ARG A 384 29.10 -1.19 -1.42
N VAL A 385 28.26 -1.94 -2.13
CA VAL A 385 27.28 -1.43 -3.08
C VAL A 385 25.88 -1.80 -2.58
N THR A 386 25.02 -0.80 -2.50
CA THR A 386 23.61 -0.92 -2.14
C THR A 386 22.78 -0.64 -3.38
N VAL A 387 21.85 -1.53 -3.70
CA VAL A 387 20.91 -1.42 -4.81
C VAL A 387 19.49 -1.34 -4.25
N VAL A 388 18.79 -0.26 -4.58
CA VAL A 388 17.37 -0.08 -4.27
C VAL A 388 16.60 0.00 -5.58
N GLY A 389 15.43 -0.62 -5.66
CA GLY A 389 14.60 -0.62 -6.85
C GLY A 389 13.20 -0.11 -6.58
N ILE A 390 12.73 0.80 -7.44
CA ILE A 390 11.33 1.24 -7.49
C ILE A 390 10.69 0.59 -8.72
N ASP A 391 9.57 -0.09 -8.54
CA ASP A 391 8.84 -0.76 -9.62
C ASP A 391 8.04 0.23 -10.50
N GLY A 392 7.31 -0.30 -11.49
CA GLY A 392 6.56 0.51 -12.45
C GLY A 392 5.37 1.27 -11.87
N ASN A 393 4.96 0.98 -10.63
CA ASN A 393 3.90 1.67 -9.90
C ASN A 393 4.43 2.64 -8.84
N GLY A 394 5.76 2.72 -8.65
CA GLY A 394 6.37 3.56 -7.62
C GLY A 394 6.64 2.83 -6.29
N ALA A 395 6.43 1.50 -6.20
CA ALA A 395 6.63 0.73 -4.98
C ALA A 395 8.05 0.12 -4.89
N SER A 396 8.54 -0.15 -3.67
CA SER A 396 9.77 -0.94 -3.42
C SER A 396 9.39 -2.21 -2.62
N PRO A 397 8.97 -3.31 -3.28
CA PRO A 397 8.35 -4.49 -2.65
C PRO A 397 9.27 -5.36 -1.77
N GLY A 398 10.57 -5.15 -1.81
CA GLY A 398 11.58 -5.87 -1.02
C GLY A 398 12.60 -4.91 -0.41
N SER A 399 13.62 -5.47 0.22
CA SER A 399 14.68 -4.70 0.88
C SER A 399 15.72 -4.21 -0.11
N GLU A 400 16.62 -3.33 0.35
CA GLU A 400 17.84 -3.07 -0.39
C GLU A 400 18.65 -4.35 -0.60
N VAL A 401 19.30 -4.47 -1.76
CA VAL A 401 20.29 -5.52 -2.04
C VAL A 401 21.67 -4.96 -1.76
N VAL A 402 22.42 -5.61 -0.89
CA VAL A 402 23.79 -5.21 -0.53
C VAL A 402 24.77 -6.22 -1.07
N ALA A 403 25.64 -5.77 -1.98
CA ALA A 403 26.70 -6.55 -2.58
C ALA A 403 28.07 -5.96 -2.24
N THR A 404 29.09 -6.82 -2.17
CA THR A 404 30.49 -6.38 -2.07
C THR A 404 31.19 -6.65 -3.40
N VAL A 405 31.77 -5.61 -3.98
CA VAL A 405 32.59 -5.72 -5.20
C VAL A 405 34.07 -5.65 -4.80
N PRO A 406 34.86 -6.72 -5.00
CA PRO A 406 36.27 -6.75 -4.63
C PRO A 406 37.10 -5.62 -5.25
N ALA A 407 38.26 -5.34 -4.65
CA ALA A 407 39.21 -4.37 -5.18
C ALA A 407 39.65 -4.76 -6.60
N GLY A 408 39.49 -3.85 -7.56
CA GLY A 408 39.80 -4.11 -8.96
C GLY A 408 38.86 -5.10 -9.66
N GLY A 409 37.77 -5.49 -9.00
CA GLY A 409 36.87 -6.55 -9.45
C GLY A 409 35.60 -6.08 -10.14
N SER A 410 34.82 -7.03 -10.63
CA SER A 410 33.49 -6.79 -11.20
C SER A 410 32.49 -7.87 -10.81
N ARG A 411 31.20 -7.50 -10.80
CA ARG A 411 30.07 -8.39 -10.54
C ARG A 411 28.94 -8.11 -11.51
N THR A 412 28.24 -9.15 -11.94
CA THR A 412 27.04 -9.05 -12.77
C THR A 412 25.88 -9.71 -12.03
N LEU A 413 24.83 -8.96 -11.74
CA LEU A 413 23.66 -9.42 -10.99
C LEU A 413 22.44 -9.47 -11.93
N SER A 414 21.79 -10.61 -12.04
CA SER A 414 20.55 -10.73 -12.83
C SER A 414 19.34 -10.16 -12.11
N ALA A 415 18.29 -9.80 -12.85
CA ALA A 415 17.03 -9.36 -12.24
C ALA A 415 16.42 -10.40 -11.31
N LEU A 416 16.50 -11.69 -11.66
CA LEU A 416 15.99 -12.76 -10.80
C LEU A 416 16.76 -12.82 -9.48
N GLU A 417 18.09 -12.76 -9.55
CA GLU A 417 18.98 -12.70 -8.37
C GLU A 417 18.66 -11.49 -7.49
N LEU A 418 18.50 -10.31 -8.08
CA LEU A 418 18.12 -9.11 -7.35
C LEU A 418 16.74 -9.25 -6.70
N GLU A 419 15.77 -9.92 -7.32
CA GLU A 419 14.39 -10.06 -6.80
C GLU A 419 14.21 -11.18 -5.77
N THR A 420 14.92 -12.30 -5.92
CA THR A 420 14.75 -13.49 -5.07
C THR A 420 15.85 -13.66 -4.01
N GLY A 421 16.90 -12.85 -4.08
CA GLY A 421 18.13 -13.06 -3.31
C GLY A 421 19.05 -14.07 -3.99
N GLY A 422 20.33 -14.03 -3.64
CA GLY A 422 21.37 -14.93 -4.16
C GLY A 422 22.47 -15.17 -3.14
N ASP A 423 23.36 -16.12 -3.42
CA ASP A 423 24.32 -16.63 -2.44
C ASP A 423 25.43 -15.62 -2.06
N ASP A 424 25.68 -14.62 -2.91
CA ASP A 424 26.82 -13.69 -2.80
C ASP A 424 26.44 -12.25 -2.36
N PHE A 425 25.18 -12.01 -1.99
CA PHE A 425 24.68 -10.70 -1.58
C PHE A 425 23.51 -10.83 -0.58
N GLU A 426 23.34 -9.80 0.24
CA GLU A 426 22.31 -9.77 1.27
C GLU A 426 21.08 -9.00 0.78
N GLY A 427 19.88 -9.49 1.11
CA GLY A 427 18.61 -8.84 0.74
C GLY A 427 18.09 -9.24 -0.64
N ALA A 428 16.89 -8.75 -0.95
CA ALA A 428 16.21 -8.99 -2.22
C ALA A 428 15.19 -7.87 -2.49
N LEU A 429 15.10 -7.38 -3.73
CA LEU A 429 14.18 -6.33 -4.18
C LEU A 429 12.70 -6.78 -4.18
N GLY A 430 12.41 -8.08 -4.08
CA GLY A 430 11.05 -8.63 -4.10
C GLY A 430 10.43 -8.68 -5.52
N ASP A 431 9.22 -9.24 -5.65
CA ASP A 431 8.50 -9.32 -6.93
C ASP A 431 7.68 -8.04 -7.16
N GLY A 432 8.20 -7.14 -7.99
CA GLY A 432 7.63 -5.82 -8.26
C GLY A 432 6.71 -5.78 -9.48
N ALA A 433 5.81 -4.80 -9.52
CA ALA A 433 4.88 -4.61 -10.62
C ALA A 433 5.54 -3.80 -11.76
N GLY A 434 5.76 -4.42 -12.92
CA GLY A 434 6.27 -3.74 -14.10
C GLY A 434 7.80 -3.63 -14.15
N LYS A 435 8.34 -2.59 -14.79
CA LYS A 435 9.80 -2.41 -14.94
C LYS A 435 10.36 -1.57 -13.81
N TRP A 436 11.48 -2.00 -13.26
CA TRP A 436 12.24 -1.34 -12.22
C TRP A 436 12.98 -0.09 -12.72
N SER A 437 13.10 0.88 -11.83
CA SER A 437 14.07 1.96 -11.83
C SER A 437 14.98 1.76 -10.61
N LEU A 438 16.27 1.49 -10.83
CA LEU A 438 17.21 1.19 -9.75
C LEU A 438 18.04 2.42 -9.38
N THR A 439 18.30 2.57 -8.09
CA THR A 439 19.31 3.46 -7.53
C THR A 439 20.43 2.60 -6.94
N VAL A 440 21.65 2.78 -7.44
CA VAL A 440 22.84 2.08 -6.99
C VAL A 440 23.73 3.06 -6.24
N THR A 441 23.89 2.88 -4.94
CA THR A 441 24.80 3.67 -4.11
C THR A 441 26.01 2.84 -3.73
N ALA A 442 27.17 3.46 -3.64
CA ALA A 442 28.38 2.80 -3.17
C ALA A 442 29.09 3.64 -2.13
N ASP A 443 29.83 3.01 -1.22
CA ASP A 443 30.69 3.72 -0.28
C ASP A 443 31.98 4.26 -0.93
N ARG A 444 32.29 3.81 -2.14
CA ARG A 444 33.47 4.18 -2.94
C ARG A 444 33.10 4.39 -4.41
N ALA A 445 34.04 4.90 -5.20
CA ALA A 445 33.82 5.08 -6.63
C ALA A 445 33.70 3.72 -7.32
N ILE A 446 32.56 3.49 -7.98
CA ILE A 446 32.31 2.33 -8.84
C ILE A 446 31.81 2.80 -10.20
N THR A 447 31.65 1.84 -11.11
CA THR A 447 30.94 1.99 -12.38
C THR A 447 29.77 1.01 -12.39
N ALA A 448 28.60 1.45 -12.84
CA ALA A 448 27.41 0.61 -12.97
C ALA A 448 26.88 0.64 -14.41
N MET A 449 26.39 -0.49 -14.90
CA MET A 449 25.77 -0.64 -16.23
C MET A 449 24.47 -1.43 -16.14
N SER A 450 23.45 -0.99 -16.87
CA SER A 450 22.21 -1.72 -17.12
C SER A 450 22.29 -2.41 -18.47
N LEU A 451 22.32 -3.74 -18.45
CA LEU A 451 22.42 -4.58 -19.63
C LEU A 451 21.11 -5.36 -19.82
N LEU A 452 20.76 -5.65 -21.07
CA LEU A 452 19.60 -6.48 -21.40
C LEU A 452 19.99 -7.54 -22.43
N SER A 453 19.73 -8.80 -22.11
CA SER A 453 19.96 -9.94 -22.99
C SER A 453 18.66 -10.42 -23.64
N SER A 454 18.68 -10.63 -24.95
CA SER A 454 17.61 -11.31 -25.68
C SER A 454 17.76 -12.84 -25.61
N PRO A 455 16.73 -13.62 -25.99
CA PRO A 455 16.81 -15.08 -26.05
C PRO A 455 17.72 -15.58 -27.18
N THR A 456 18.02 -14.70 -28.14
CA THR A 456 18.88 -14.96 -29.30
C THR A 456 20.36 -14.63 -29.03
N GLY A 457 20.72 -14.32 -27.78
CA GLY A 457 22.11 -14.03 -27.37
C GLY A 457 22.59 -12.60 -27.64
N HIS A 458 21.70 -11.70 -28.07
CA HIS A 458 22.05 -10.30 -28.24
C HIS A 458 22.06 -9.57 -26.90
N LEU A 459 23.14 -8.86 -26.60
CA LEU A 459 23.28 -8.02 -25.41
C LEU A 459 23.24 -6.55 -25.80
N THR A 460 22.43 -5.76 -25.11
CA THR A 460 22.34 -4.30 -25.29
C THR A 460 22.69 -3.56 -24.01
N ASN A 461 23.20 -2.35 -24.16
CA ASN A 461 23.46 -1.42 -23.07
C ASN A 461 22.32 -0.41 -22.99
N LEU A 462 21.55 -0.43 -21.91
CA LEU A 462 20.41 0.49 -21.65
C LEU A 462 20.75 1.52 -20.57
N THR A 463 22.04 1.75 -20.35
CA THR A 463 22.54 2.57 -19.25
C THR A 463 22.35 4.07 -19.49
N THR A 464 22.37 4.49 -20.75
CA THR A 464 22.22 5.91 -21.11
C THR A 464 20.82 6.41 -20.78
N ALA A 465 20.79 7.66 -20.33
CA ALA A 465 19.61 8.48 -20.19
C ALA A 465 19.92 9.84 -20.82
N PRO A 466 18.92 10.56 -21.38
CA PRO A 466 19.13 11.90 -21.92
C PRO A 466 19.80 12.80 -20.86
N GLN A 467 20.80 13.59 -21.26
CA GLN A 467 21.48 14.51 -20.34
C GLN A 467 20.47 15.48 -19.70
N ARG A 468 20.24 15.33 -18.40
CA ARG A 468 19.59 16.37 -17.59
C ARG A 468 20.55 17.56 -17.48
N GLY A 469 20.00 18.78 -17.56
CA GLY A 469 20.73 19.97 -17.08
C GLY A 469 21.29 19.69 -15.68
N ALA A 470 22.49 20.22 -15.41
CA ALA A 470 23.34 19.89 -14.27
C ALA A 470 22.58 19.61 -12.96
N GLY A 471 23.05 18.61 -12.20
CA GLY A 471 22.49 18.16 -10.93
C GLY A 471 22.44 19.23 -9.83
N PRO A 472 22.09 18.86 -8.58
CA PRO A 472 21.81 19.83 -7.53
C PRO A 472 23.05 20.68 -7.23
N VAL A 473 22.90 21.99 -7.41
CA VAL A 473 23.87 23.01 -7.06
C VAL A 473 23.79 23.27 -5.55
N GLU A 474 24.93 23.28 -4.84
CA GLU A 474 25.01 23.25 -3.36
C GLU A 474 25.19 24.64 -2.71
N THR A 475 25.57 25.69 -3.46
CA THR A 475 25.79 27.05 -2.90
C THR A 475 25.12 28.16 -3.70
N ALA A 476 24.83 29.30 -3.07
CA ALA A 476 24.27 30.49 -3.73
C ALA A 476 25.17 30.99 -4.87
N ALA A 477 26.50 30.91 -4.69
CA ALA A 477 27.47 31.33 -5.71
C ALA A 477 27.45 30.41 -6.94
N GLU A 478 27.45 29.10 -6.74
CA GLU A 478 27.37 28.13 -7.83
C GLU A 478 25.99 28.21 -8.52
N ALA A 479 24.91 28.41 -7.76
CA ALA A 479 23.56 28.52 -8.31
C ALA A 479 23.40 29.83 -9.10
N TYR A 480 24.02 30.91 -8.61
CA TYR A 480 24.08 32.16 -9.32
C TYR A 480 24.79 32.00 -10.66
N GLU A 481 26.00 31.44 -10.65
CA GLU A 481 26.82 31.28 -11.84
C GLU A 481 26.18 30.34 -12.87
N ALA A 482 25.63 29.22 -12.42
CA ALA A 482 25.07 28.20 -13.31
C ALA A 482 23.66 28.54 -13.83
N LEU A 483 22.81 29.20 -13.04
CA LEU A 483 21.37 29.26 -13.30
C LEU A 483 20.81 30.70 -13.41
N VAL A 484 21.37 31.68 -12.70
CA VAL A 484 20.76 33.02 -12.55
C VAL A 484 21.53 34.13 -13.26
N ALA A 485 22.85 34.01 -13.40
CA ALA A 485 23.69 35.00 -14.08
C ALA A 485 23.22 35.31 -15.52
N PRO A 486 22.80 34.33 -16.35
CA PRO A 486 22.28 34.61 -17.69
C PRO A 486 21.00 35.47 -17.68
N MET A 487 20.10 35.23 -16.71
CA MET A 487 18.85 36.00 -16.55
C MET A 487 19.15 37.45 -16.15
N VAL A 488 20.06 37.66 -15.20
CA VAL A 488 20.46 39.00 -14.74
C VAL A 488 21.06 39.81 -15.88
N GLN A 489 21.92 39.19 -16.68
CA GLN A 489 22.57 39.85 -17.82
C GLN A 489 21.60 40.15 -18.97
N SER A 490 20.59 39.31 -19.19
CA SER A 490 19.65 39.45 -20.31
C SER A 490 18.42 40.32 -20.00
N ARG A 491 17.93 40.33 -18.75
CA ARG A 491 16.69 41.02 -18.36
C ARG A 491 16.95 42.18 -17.39
N CYS A 492 17.62 41.92 -16.27
CA CYS A 492 17.72 42.89 -15.17
C CYS A 492 18.64 44.07 -15.49
N VAL A 493 19.83 43.79 -16.06
CA VAL A 493 20.86 44.79 -16.38
C VAL A 493 20.37 45.87 -17.36
N ASN A 494 19.32 45.61 -18.16
CA ASN A 494 18.76 46.59 -19.08
C ASN A 494 18.25 47.86 -18.38
N CYS A 495 17.75 47.72 -17.15
CA CYS A 495 17.22 48.83 -16.35
C CYS A 495 18.04 49.06 -15.07
N HIS A 496 18.53 47.98 -14.45
CA HIS A 496 19.25 47.96 -13.18
C HIS A 496 20.77 48.01 -13.40
N VAL A 497 21.24 49.05 -14.08
CA VAL A 497 22.68 49.32 -14.32
C VAL A 497 22.99 50.77 -13.98
N ALA A 498 24.27 51.09 -13.72
CA ALA A 498 24.70 52.46 -13.44
C ALA A 498 24.28 53.43 -14.57
N GLY A 499 23.39 54.38 -14.25
CA GLY A 499 22.83 55.34 -15.20
C GLY A 499 21.58 54.87 -15.97
N GLY A 500 21.06 53.67 -15.68
CA GLY A 500 19.79 53.16 -16.22
C GLY A 500 18.54 53.68 -15.49
N GLU A 501 17.36 53.37 -16.02
CA GLU A 501 16.05 53.83 -15.51
C GLU A 501 15.82 53.44 -14.03
N SER A 502 16.29 52.27 -13.62
CA SER A 502 16.17 51.74 -12.25
C SER A 502 17.44 51.93 -11.40
N ALA A 503 18.38 52.80 -11.82
CA ALA A 503 19.63 53.06 -11.09
C ALA A 503 19.43 53.73 -9.71
N HIS A 504 18.21 54.17 -9.41
CA HIS A 504 17.83 54.71 -8.11
C HIS A 504 17.45 53.62 -7.10
N THR A 505 17.35 52.35 -7.51
CA THR A 505 17.06 51.22 -6.64
C THR A 505 18.34 50.65 -6.02
N PRO A 506 18.26 49.85 -4.94
CA PRO A 506 19.41 49.16 -4.36
C PRO A 506 19.97 48.04 -5.27
N LEU A 507 19.17 47.57 -6.23
CA LEU A 507 19.53 46.52 -7.17
C LEU A 507 20.22 47.14 -8.38
N VAL A 508 21.54 47.31 -8.34
CA VAL A 508 22.34 47.83 -9.47
C VAL A 508 23.41 46.81 -9.84
N PHE A 509 23.26 46.20 -11.02
CA PHE A 509 24.09 45.10 -11.50
C PHE A 509 25.20 45.57 -12.45
N ALA A 510 26.33 44.88 -12.41
CA ALA A 510 27.43 44.95 -13.35
C ALA A 510 27.15 44.13 -14.61
N THR A 511 27.51 44.67 -15.77
CA THR A 511 27.40 44.00 -17.08
C THR A 511 28.51 42.96 -17.27
N ALA A 512 28.33 42.00 -18.19
CA ALA A 512 29.32 40.99 -18.57
C ALA A 512 30.67 41.56 -19.06
N SER A 513 30.75 42.86 -19.37
CA SER A 513 32.00 43.54 -19.70
C SER A 513 32.91 43.81 -18.49
N ASP A 514 32.38 43.69 -17.26
CA ASP A 514 33.16 43.74 -16.02
C ASP A 514 33.68 42.34 -15.67
N PRO A 515 35.01 42.12 -15.54
CA PRO A 515 35.58 40.81 -15.23
C PRO A 515 35.10 40.20 -13.89
N GLY A 516 34.56 41.01 -12.98
CA GLY A 516 34.00 40.58 -11.69
C GLY A 516 32.48 40.65 -11.62
N HIS A 517 31.77 40.71 -12.75
CA HIS A 517 30.31 40.90 -12.75
C HIS A 517 29.54 39.81 -12.01
N LEU A 518 29.99 38.55 -12.06
CA LEU A 518 29.32 37.45 -11.38
C LEU A 518 29.28 37.66 -9.86
N SER A 519 30.45 37.88 -9.24
CA SER A 519 30.54 38.12 -7.80
C SER A 519 29.86 39.42 -7.38
N LYS A 520 30.06 40.50 -8.14
CA LYS A 520 29.45 41.81 -7.83
C LYS A 520 27.92 41.79 -7.87
N ASN A 521 27.34 40.98 -8.76
CA ASN A 521 25.89 40.88 -8.86
C ASN A 521 25.29 39.96 -7.81
N LEU A 522 26.01 38.91 -7.41
CA LEU A 522 25.65 38.10 -6.24
C LEU A 522 25.61 38.98 -4.97
N ASP A 523 26.65 39.80 -4.75
CA ASP A 523 26.72 40.74 -3.62
C ASP A 523 25.50 41.69 -3.56
N VAL A 524 24.94 42.06 -4.72
CA VAL A 524 23.75 42.93 -4.81
C VAL A 524 22.49 42.21 -4.31
N PHE A 525 22.31 40.93 -4.65
CA PHE A 525 21.19 40.13 -4.13
C PHE A 525 21.35 39.88 -2.63
N GLU A 526 22.55 39.52 -2.17
CA GLU A 526 22.84 39.31 -0.75
C GLU A 526 22.59 40.58 0.08
N ALA A 527 23.04 41.75 -0.42
CA ALA A 527 22.83 43.02 0.25
C ALA A 527 21.35 43.45 0.28
N TYR A 528 20.60 43.16 -0.79
CA TYR A 528 19.17 43.50 -0.86
C TYR A 528 18.33 42.62 0.06
N VAL A 529 18.56 41.31 0.02
CA VAL A 529 17.89 40.36 0.93
C VAL A 529 18.29 40.66 2.38
N GLY A 530 19.55 41.01 2.67
CA GLY A 530 20.01 41.27 4.03
C GLY A 530 19.49 42.53 4.69
N ALA A 531 18.90 43.43 3.91
CA ALA A 531 18.28 44.64 4.43
C ALA A 531 16.91 44.37 5.11
N ASP A 532 16.15 43.37 4.65
CA ASP A 532 14.83 43.00 5.17
C ASP A 532 14.48 41.54 4.77
N PRO A 533 14.10 40.64 5.70
CA PRO A 533 13.73 39.26 5.38
C PRO A 533 12.59 39.13 4.37
N ASP A 534 11.68 40.11 4.33
CA ASP A 534 10.54 40.11 3.42
C ASP A 534 10.96 40.52 1.99
N ASN A 535 12.18 41.02 1.79
CA ASN A 535 12.69 41.39 0.46
C ASN A 535 12.85 40.19 -0.48
N ARG A 536 13.05 38.97 0.06
CA ARG A 536 13.05 37.75 -0.77
C ARG A 536 11.70 37.60 -1.47
N THR A 537 10.62 37.55 -0.70
CA THR A 537 9.25 37.38 -1.19
C THR A 537 8.87 38.54 -2.10
N LEU A 538 9.17 39.78 -1.69
CA LEU A 538 8.91 40.96 -2.50
C LEU A 538 9.61 40.93 -3.87
N LEU A 539 10.84 40.40 -3.95
CA LEU A 539 11.58 40.28 -5.20
C LEU A 539 10.93 39.23 -6.12
N LEU A 540 10.52 38.08 -5.58
CA LEU A 540 9.84 37.01 -6.31
C LEU A 540 8.48 37.48 -6.85
N ASP A 541 7.69 38.19 -6.02
CA ASP A 541 6.40 38.73 -6.41
C ASP A 541 6.55 39.80 -7.50
N LYS A 542 7.60 40.63 -7.42
CA LYS A 542 7.86 41.67 -8.42
C LYS A 542 8.24 41.11 -9.78
N ILE A 543 9.04 40.04 -9.84
CA ILE A 543 9.42 39.44 -11.13
C ILE A 543 8.29 38.59 -11.73
N ARG A 544 7.42 37.99 -10.90
CA ARG A 544 6.15 37.34 -11.31
C ARG A 544 5.09 38.33 -11.78
N GLY A 545 5.21 39.60 -11.42
CA GLY A 545 4.20 40.62 -11.67
C GLY A 545 3.04 40.64 -10.66
N ASP A 546 3.17 39.90 -9.55
CA ASP A 546 2.24 39.89 -8.43
C ASP A 546 2.38 41.14 -7.54
N ALA A 547 3.53 41.82 -7.64
CA ALA A 547 3.79 43.13 -7.04
C ALA A 547 4.25 44.15 -8.10
N ASP A 548 3.95 45.44 -7.89
CA ASP A 548 4.27 46.49 -8.85
C ASP A 548 5.79 46.66 -9.01
N HIS A 549 6.27 46.38 -10.23
CA HIS A 549 7.66 46.48 -10.66
C HIS A 549 7.88 47.59 -11.71
N GLY A 550 6.83 48.33 -12.09
CA GLY A 550 6.91 49.40 -13.09
C GLY A 550 6.99 48.93 -14.55
N GLY A 551 6.98 47.61 -14.81
CA GLY A 551 6.91 47.06 -16.16
C GLY A 551 6.66 45.56 -16.17
N GLY A 552 5.41 45.11 -16.14
CA GLY A 552 4.97 43.74 -16.45
C GLY A 552 5.65 42.56 -15.72
N VAL A 553 5.20 41.35 -16.06
CA VAL A 553 5.85 40.09 -15.63
C VAL A 553 7.24 40.03 -16.26
N GLN A 554 8.28 39.88 -15.44
CA GLN A 554 9.67 39.77 -15.89
C GLN A 554 10.09 38.32 -16.06
N VAL A 555 9.58 37.41 -15.23
CA VAL A 555 9.79 35.96 -15.32
C VAL A 555 8.48 35.27 -14.92
N GLU A 556 7.94 34.44 -15.79
CA GLU A 556 6.63 33.80 -15.55
C GLU A 556 6.71 32.69 -14.49
N GLY A 557 5.64 32.61 -13.69
CA GLY A 557 5.46 31.70 -12.55
C GLY A 557 5.83 30.24 -12.76
N GLY A 558 5.52 29.70 -13.94
CA GLY A 558 5.72 28.29 -14.28
C GLY A 558 7.04 27.96 -14.96
N THR A 559 7.92 28.95 -15.20
CA THR A 559 9.14 28.71 -16.00
C THR A 559 10.29 28.13 -15.18
N ASN A 560 11.10 27.27 -15.82
CA ASN A 560 12.35 26.76 -15.23
C ASN A 560 13.34 27.87 -14.84
N GLU A 561 13.35 28.97 -15.59
CA GLU A 561 14.15 30.16 -15.30
C GLU A 561 13.77 30.76 -13.94
N PHE A 562 12.50 30.71 -13.59
CA PHE A 562 12.03 31.23 -12.33
C PHE A 562 12.14 30.27 -11.16
N ALA A 563 11.86 28.99 -11.36
CA ALA A 563 12.15 27.96 -10.36
C ALA A 563 13.64 28.00 -9.97
N SER A 564 14.52 28.21 -10.96
CA SER A 564 15.95 28.42 -10.74
C SER A 564 16.25 29.68 -9.92
N PHE A 565 15.52 30.77 -10.18
CA PHE A 565 15.68 32.02 -9.44
C PHE A 565 15.14 31.95 -8.00
N ASP A 566 13.98 31.33 -7.76
CA ASP A 566 13.45 31.10 -6.40
C ASP A 566 14.39 30.22 -5.58
N ARG A 567 14.90 29.14 -6.19
CA ARG A 567 15.92 28.28 -5.57
C ARG A 567 17.18 29.08 -5.21
N PHE A 568 17.69 29.88 -6.13
CA PHE A 568 18.82 30.78 -5.85
C PHE A 568 18.53 31.76 -4.71
N MET A 569 17.35 32.38 -4.70
CA MET A 569 16.94 33.33 -3.65
C MET A 569 16.76 32.65 -2.29
N GLY A 570 16.40 31.37 -2.24
CA GLY A 570 16.46 30.55 -1.03
C GLY A 570 17.89 30.42 -0.49
N LEU A 571 18.85 30.07 -1.36
CA LEU A 571 20.27 29.96 -1.00
C LEU A 571 20.87 31.31 -0.56
N VAL A 572 20.45 32.42 -1.16
CA VAL A 572 20.84 33.77 -0.73
C VAL A 572 20.27 34.10 0.65
N ALA A 573 19.01 33.77 0.93
CA ALA A 573 18.41 34.02 2.24
C ALA A 573 19.11 33.22 3.36
N GLU A 574 19.47 31.97 3.08
CA GLU A 574 20.26 31.12 3.99
C GLU A 574 21.66 31.69 4.25
N ALA A 575 22.31 32.26 3.23
CA ALA A 575 23.61 32.91 3.38
C ALA A 575 23.55 34.19 4.24
N VAL A 576 22.39 34.85 4.30
CA VAL A 576 22.22 36.20 4.83
C VAL A 576 21.57 36.25 6.22
N TYR A 577 20.60 35.37 6.52
CA TYR A 577 19.90 35.29 7.81
C TYR A 577 20.17 33.97 8.53
N PRO A 578 21.29 33.87 9.26
CA PRO A 578 21.73 32.60 9.85
C PRO A 578 20.90 32.12 11.06
N THR A 579 19.93 32.90 11.56
CA THR A 579 19.09 32.51 12.73
C THR A 579 17.71 31.99 12.30
N GLY A 580 17.61 30.68 12.14
CA GLY A 580 16.51 29.94 11.49
C GLY A 580 15.14 29.85 12.18
N VAL A 581 14.75 30.76 13.08
CA VAL A 581 13.35 30.81 13.60
C VAL A 581 12.46 31.72 12.76
N CYS A 582 12.99 32.83 12.25
CA CYS A 582 12.21 33.75 11.43
C CYS A 582 11.84 33.18 10.05
N LEU A 583 12.60 32.19 9.58
CA LEU A 583 12.43 31.50 8.30
C LEU A 583 11.38 30.37 8.35
N ARG A 584 10.87 30.03 9.55
CA ARG A 584 9.87 28.97 9.74
C ARG A 584 8.50 29.41 9.25
N THR A 585 7.64 28.45 8.93
CA THR A 585 6.26 28.69 8.55
C THR A 585 5.54 29.55 9.60
N PRO A 586 4.61 30.44 9.18
CA PRO A 586 4.04 31.46 10.07
C PRO A 586 3.47 30.91 11.37
N GLN A 587 2.80 29.76 11.31
CA GLN A 587 2.17 29.09 12.44
C GLN A 587 3.20 28.51 13.41
N VAL A 588 4.22 27.82 12.89
CA VAL A 588 5.33 27.30 13.70
C VAL A 588 6.11 28.45 14.35
N ARG A 589 6.41 29.51 13.58
CA ARG A 589 7.08 30.71 14.07
C ARG A 589 6.28 31.40 15.17
N ALA A 590 4.99 31.61 14.96
CA ALA A 590 4.12 32.26 15.93
C ALA A 590 4.08 31.48 17.25
N GLU A 591 3.99 30.15 17.16
CA GLU A 591 3.94 29.28 18.33
C GLU A 591 5.27 29.28 19.11
N LEU A 592 6.41 29.23 18.42
CA LEU A 592 7.74 29.29 19.07
C LEU A 592 8.02 30.65 19.70
N VAL A 593 7.59 31.75 19.07
CA VAL A 593 7.66 33.10 19.68
C VAL A 593 6.78 33.18 20.93
N ARG A 594 5.56 32.64 20.86
CA ARG A 594 4.62 32.58 21.99
C ARG A 594 5.20 31.80 23.17
N GLN A 595 5.73 30.60 22.92
CA GLN A 595 6.29 29.75 23.98
C GLN A 595 7.60 30.27 24.56
N SER A 596 8.45 30.92 23.75
CA SER A 596 9.70 31.53 24.23
C SER A 596 9.48 32.81 25.05
N GLY A 597 8.30 33.44 24.93
CA GLY A 597 7.99 34.72 25.60
C GLY A 597 8.80 35.90 25.05
N ARG A 598 9.35 35.77 23.83
CA ARG A 598 10.11 36.82 23.14
C ARG A 598 9.15 37.75 22.39
N ALA A 599 9.62 38.96 22.10
CA ALA A 599 8.81 39.96 21.40
C ALA A 599 8.63 39.64 19.90
N ASP A 600 9.62 38.98 19.30
CA ASP A 600 9.65 38.60 17.88
C ASP A 600 10.54 37.36 17.68
N CYS A 601 10.56 36.84 16.45
CA CYS A 601 11.32 35.65 16.06
C CYS A 601 12.84 35.86 16.12
N ALA A 602 13.34 37.09 15.99
CA ALA A 602 14.77 37.38 16.03
C ALA A 602 15.33 37.28 17.46
N GLY A 603 14.47 37.44 18.46
CA GLY A 603 14.81 37.28 19.88
C GLY A 603 14.82 35.84 20.39
N VAL A 604 14.40 34.86 19.59
CA VAL A 604 14.34 33.43 19.99
C VAL A 604 15.73 32.80 19.87
N THR A 605 16.23 32.28 20.99
CA THR A 605 17.57 31.67 21.07
C THR A 605 17.52 30.14 21.10
N ASP A 606 18.63 29.47 20.84
CA ASP A 606 18.74 28.00 20.98
C ASP A 606 18.44 27.53 22.42
N GLU A 607 18.74 28.35 23.43
CA GLU A 607 18.35 28.07 24.82
C GLU A 607 16.82 28.07 24.97
N ASP A 608 16.13 29.01 24.34
CA ASP A 608 14.66 29.06 24.35
C ASP A 608 14.07 27.85 23.62
N LEU A 609 14.61 27.49 22.45
CA LEU A 609 14.21 26.29 21.70
C LEU A 609 14.42 25.00 22.51
N SER A 610 15.50 24.92 23.29
CA SER A 610 15.81 23.76 24.13
C SER A 610 14.83 23.56 25.30
N ARG A 611 14.03 24.57 25.66
CA ARG A 611 13.01 24.46 26.73
C ARG A 611 11.68 23.92 26.22
N VAL A 612 11.48 23.91 24.90
CA VAL A 612 10.26 23.40 24.26
C VAL A 612 10.27 21.88 24.36
N SER A 613 9.31 21.35 25.14
CA SER A 613 9.11 19.90 25.31
C SER A 613 7.78 19.40 24.76
N TRP A 614 6.88 20.32 24.41
CA TRP A 614 5.56 20.05 23.86
C TRP A 614 5.20 21.14 22.85
N LEU A 615 4.72 20.73 21.67
CA LEU A 615 4.32 21.63 20.60
C LEU A 615 3.02 21.10 19.96
N GLU A 616 2.03 21.97 19.82
CA GLU A 616 0.76 21.68 19.16
C GLU A 616 0.47 22.74 18.10
N LEU A 617 0.04 22.27 16.92
CA LEU A 617 -0.34 23.11 15.79
C LEU A 617 -1.83 22.97 15.41
N GLY A 618 -2.69 22.49 16.33
CA GLY A 618 -4.14 22.40 16.12
C GLY A 618 -4.85 23.76 16.05
N ASP A 619 -5.88 23.89 15.20
CA ASP A 619 -6.66 25.14 14.99
C ASP A 619 -5.85 26.35 14.47
N THR A 620 -4.68 26.11 13.87
CA THR A 620 -3.81 27.20 13.40
C THR A 620 -3.90 27.50 11.89
N GLY A 621 -4.69 26.72 11.15
CA GLY A 621 -4.83 26.84 9.69
C GLY A 621 -3.54 26.52 8.94
N VAL A 622 -2.85 25.44 9.35
CA VAL A 622 -1.59 25.02 8.73
C VAL A 622 -1.89 24.29 7.42
N GLU A 623 -1.69 24.99 6.32
CA GLU A 623 -1.81 24.42 4.97
C GLU A 623 -0.52 23.70 4.53
N ARG A 624 0.66 24.20 4.96
CA ARG A 624 1.98 23.69 4.56
C ARG A 624 2.99 23.83 5.69
N LEU A 625 3.87 22.83 5.83
CA LEU A 625 5.08 22.86 6.65
C LEU A 625 6.31 22.79 5.76
N ALA A 626 7.40 23.45 6.17
CA ALA A 626 8.65 23.54 5.42
C ALA A 626 9.78 22.78 6.13
N SER A 627 10.70 22.21 5.36
CA SER A 627 11.91 21.58 5.88
C SER A 627 12.61 22.48 6.89
N GLY A 628 13.00 21.92 8.04
CA GLY A 628 13.65 22.67 9.11
C GLY A 628 12.71 23.45 10.04
N ASP A 629 11.39 23.42 9.86
CA ASP A 629 10.43 24.06 10.76
C ASP A 629 10.59 23.60 12.23
N PHE A 630 11.02 22.36 12.45
CA PHE A 630 11.26 21.82 13.79
C PHE A 630 12.74 21.72 14.18
N ALA A 631 13.64 22.28 13.36
CA ALA A 631 15.08 22.25 13.64
C ALA A 631 15.40 22.89 15.00
N GLY A 632 16.39 22.35 15.72
CA GLY A 632 16.81 22.87 17.03
C GLY A 632 15.90 22.52 18.21
N LEU A 633 14.72 21.90 17.99
CA LEU A 633 13.81 21.47 19.05
C LEU A 633 14.23 20.13 19.67
N HIS A 634 15.51 19.99 20.03
CA HIS A 634 16.11 18.71 20.42
C HIS A 634 15.52 18.09 21.69
N ASN A 635 14.83 18.86 22.53
CA ASN A 635 14.19 18.38 23.77
C ASN A 635 12.67 18.18 23.63
N LEU A 636 12.12 18.33 22.42
CA LEU A 636 10.71 18.11 22.15
C LEU A 636 10.35 16.64 22.42
N ARG A 637 9.31 16.42 23.23
CA ARG A 637 8.81 15.08 23.59
C ARG A 637 7.47 14.78 22.96
N THR A 638 6.65 15.79 22.72
CA THR A 638 5.32 15.64 22.15
C THR A 638 5.11 16.66 21.05
N LEU A 639 4.70 16.18 19.88
CA LEU A 639 4.32 17.01 18.73
C LEU A 639 2.92 16.61 18.26
N LEU A 640 2.00 17.56 18.24
CA LEU A 640 0.63 17.36 17.77
C LEU A 640 0.38 18.19 16.49
N LEU A 641 0.19 17.51 15.37
CA LEU A 641 -0.14 18.09 14.07
C LEU A 641 -1.59 17.75 13.72
N ARG A 642 -2.50 18.70 13.99
CA ARG A 642 -3.92 18.61 13.66
C ARG A 642 -4.27 19.73 12.69
N ALA A 643 -4.81 19.41 11.52
CA ALA A 643 -4.91 20.39 10.44
C ALA A 643 -6.28 20.49 9.73
N GLU A 644 -7.37 19.95 10.29
CA GLU A 644 -8.74 20.04 9.77
C GLU A 644 -8.87 19.93 8.22
N ARG A 645 -8.06 19.05 7.62
CA ARG A 645 -7.95 18.73 6.18
C ARG A 645 -7.28 19.78 5.29
N GLU A 646 -6.53 20.73 5.86
CA GLU A 646 -5.79 21.74 5.09
C GLU A 646 -4.35 21.31 4.77
N LEU A 647 -3.69 20.60 5.70
CA LEU A 647 -2.34 20.10 5.48
C LEU A 647 -2.34 18.94 4.50
N SER A 648 -1.79 19.15 3.31
CA SER A 648 -1.79 18.17 2.20
C SER A 648 -0.44 17.50 1.96
N TYR A 649 0.64 18.00 2.57
CA TYR A 649 2.00 17.54 2.33
C TYR A 649 2.91 17.75 3.54
N LEU A 650 3.80 16.78 3.80
CA LEU A 650 4.91 16.88 4.75
C LEU A 650 6.24 16.59 4.05
N PRO A 651 7.26 17.46 4.20
CA PRO A 651 8.62 17.15 3.74
C PRO A 651 9.19 15.91 4.46
N GLY A 652 9.92 15.05 3.75
CA GLY A 652 10.50 13.82 4.32
C GLY A 652 11.52 14.05 5.45
N ASP A 653 12.14 15.24 5.49
CA ASP A 653 13.14 15.63 6.49
C ASP A 653 12.57 16.50 7.63
N ILE A 654 11.26 16.71 7.68
CA ILE A 654 10.62 17.64 8.62
C ILE A 654 10.91 17.32 10.09
N PHE A 655 11.09 16.04 10.43
CA PHE A 655 11.36 15.56 11.78
C PHE A 655 12.86 15.36 12.08
N ALA A 656 13.74 15.79 11.17
CA ALA A 656 15.17 15.70 11.38
C ALA A 656 15.61 16.44 12.65
N GLY A 657 16.36 15.74 13.51
CA GLY A 657 16.91 16.30 14.75
C GLY A 657 15.97 16.27 15.97
N LEU A 658 14.75 15.73 15.84
CA LEU A 658 13.81 15.51 16.95
C LEU A 658 14.11 14.22 17.72
N THR A 659 15.36 14.04 18.13
CA THR A 659 15.88 12.76 18.66
C THR A 659 15.32 12.35 20.02
N ASN A 660 14.56 13.22 20.72
CA ASN A 660 13.93 12.92 22.01
C ASN A 660 12.40 12.85 21.93
N LEU A 661 11.83 12.85 20.73
CA LEU A 661 10.38 12.82 20.54
C LEU A 661 9.83 11.46 20.98
N GLN A 662 8.82 11.49 21.85
CA GLN A 662 8.19 10.30 22.44
C GLN A 662 6.76 10.08 21.94
N ALA A 663 6.05 11.15 21.60
CA ALA A 663 4.68 11.09 21.08
C ALA A 663 4.53 12.01 19.87
N LEU A 664 4.02 11.46 18.77
CA LEU A 664 3.71 12.18 17.55
C LEU A 664 2.27 11.90 17.15
N GLU A 665 1.51 12.96 16.92
CA GLU A 665 0.18 12.90 16.32
C GLU A 665 0.17 13.65 14.98
N ILE A 666 -0.35 13.00 13.95
CA ILE A 666 -0.66 13.58 12.64
C ILE A 666 -2.08 13.14 12.29
N SER A 667 -3.06 13.99 12.57
CA SER A 667 -4.48 13.63 12.42
C SER A 667 -5.27 14.73 11.70
N TYR A 668 -6.39 14.33 11.09
CA TYR A 668 -7.27 15.23 10.35
C TYR A 668 -6.52 16.04 9.28
N THR A 669 -5.64 15.40 8.52
CA THR A 669 -4.92 16.03 7.40
C THR A 669 -5.50 15.59 6.05
N ALA A 670 -5.15 16.31 4.99
CA ALA A 670 -5.39 15.93 3.60
C ALA A 670 -4.16 15.28 2.94
N ILE A 671 -3.28 14.69 3.75
CA ILE A 671 -2.09 13.99 3.26
C ILE A 671 -2.54 12.69 2.57
N GLU A 672 -2.17 12.54 1.30
CA GLU A 672 -2.49 11.35 0.51
C GLU A 672 -1.47 10.21 0.72
N GLU A 673 -0.22 10.56 1.02
CA GLU A 673 0.90 9.63 1.25
C GLU A 673 1.95 10.23 2.19
N PHE A 674 2.59 9.40 3.01
CA PHE A 674 3.75 9.78 3.81
C PHE A 674 5.06 9.37 3.09
N PRO A 675 6.08 10.26 3.02
CA PRO A 675 7.42 9.87 2.57
C PRO A 675 7.99 8.72 3.43
N VAL A 676 8.70 7.76 2.82
CA VAL A 676 9.18 6.56 3.53
C VAL A 676 10.18 6.90 4.64
N GLU A 677 10.98 7.95 4.44
CA GLU A 677 11.98 8.44 5.39
C GLU A 677 11.41 9.27 6.54
N LEU A 678 10.12 9.60 6.51
CA LEU A 678 9.50 10.60 7.38
C LEU A 678 9.77 10.34 8.87
N PHE A 679 9.58 9.10 9.34
CA PHE A 679 9.72 8.76 10.76
C PHE A 679 11.10 8.22 11.14
N ALA A 680 11.99 7.97 10.17
CA ALA A 680 13.30 7.36 10.40
C ALA A 680 14.15 8.08 11.49
N PRO A 681 14.12 9.42 11.64
CA PRO A 681 14.89 10.11 12.69
C PRO A 681 14.36 9.92 14.13
N LEU A 682 13.19 9.32 14.33
CA LEU A 682 12.44 9.32 15.59
C LEU A 682 12.69 8.07 16.45
N GLU A 683 13.96 7.73 16.70
CA GLU A 683 14.37 6.49 17.40
C GLU A 683 13.82 6.36 18.85
N GLU A 684 13.43 7.47 19.47
CA GLU A 684 12.88 7.53 20.84
C GLU A 684 11.35 7.50 20.89
N LEU A 685 10.68 7.38 19.74
CA LEU A 685 9.23 7.44 19.66
C LEU A 685 8.57 6.24 20.34
N VAL A 686 7.57 6.51 21.18
CA VAL A 686 6.81 5.51 21.94
C VAL A 686 5.36 5.41 21.44
N SER A 687 4.77 6.53 21.02
CA SER A 687 3.40 6.57 20.50
C SER A 687 3.35 7.34 19.18
N LEU A 688 2.77 6.72 18.14
CA LEU A 688 2.54 7.32 16.83
C LEU A 688 1.05 7.23 16.48
N GLN A 689 0.43 8.39 16.33
CA GLN A 689 -1.00 8.52 16.08
C GLN A 689 -1.22 9.13 14.69
N LEU A 690 -1.69 8.34 13.73
CA LEU A 690 -1.90 8.75 12.34
C LEU A 690 -3.38 8.68 11.92
N TYR A 691 -4.30 8.65 12.88
CA TYR A 691 -5.71 8.35 12.63
C TYR A 691 -6.44 9.50 11.91
N SER A 692 -7.58 9.17 11.29
CA SER A 692 -8.51 10.14 10.67
C SER A 692 -7.89 11.00 9.55
N ASN A 693 -6.85 10.51 8.85
CA ASN A 693 -6.37 11.10 7.61
C ASN A 693 -7.16 10.53 6.42
N GLY A 694 -8.29 11.16 6.13
CA GLY A 694 -9.31 10.63 5.21
C GLY A 694 -8.93 10.60 3.73
N GLU A 695 -7.80 11.20 3.34
CA GLU A 695 -7.26 11.16 1.98
C GLU A 695 -6.10 10.16 1.81
N MET A 696 -5.63 9.53 2.91
CA MET A 696 -4.49 8.62 2.91
C MET A 696 -4.77 7.38 2.05
N ARG A 697 -4.04 7.23 0.95
CA ARG A 697 -4.29 6.15 -0.03
C ARG A 697 -3.48 4.89 0.25
N SER A 698 -2.28 5.04 0.79
CA SER A 698 -1.35 3.94 1.05
C SER A 698 -0.29 4.33 2.06
N LEU A 699 0.27 3.34 2.76
CA LEU A 699 1.50 3.47 3.54
C LEU A 699 2.62 2.74 2.80
N ALA A 700 3.81 3.34 2.71
CA ALA A 700 4.97 2.72 2.08
C ALA A 700 5.54 1.57 2.93
N ALA A 701 6.12 0.55 2.29
CA ALA A 701 6.94 -0.44 2.99
C ALA A 701 8.14 0.27 3.66
N GLY A 702 8.47 -0.09 4.90
CA GLY A 702 9.57 0.55 5.65
C GLY A 702 9.24 1.90 6.28
N LEU A 703 8.01 2.41 6.17
CA LEU A 703 7.61 3.70 6.76
C LEU A 703 7.89 3.80 8.28
N PHE A 704 7.79 2.68 9.00
CA PHE A 704 8.03 2.63 10.46
C PHE A 704 9.42 2.07 10.83
N GLU A 705 10.32 1.91 9.86
CA GLU A 705 11.66 1.39 10.10
C GLU A 705 12.46 2.33 11.02
N GLY A 706 13.20 1.75 11.97
CA GLY A 706 13.97 2.49 12.99
C GLY A 706 13.18 2.85 14.25
N LEU A 707 11.86 2.72 14.28
CA LEU A 707 11.00 3.02 15.44
C LEU A 707 11.01 1.90 16.51
N SER A 708 12.19 1.42 16.90
CA SER A 708 12.40 0.27 17.78
C SER A 708 11.86 0.43 19.23
N ARG A 709 11.44 1.65 19.61
CA ARG A 709 10.83 1.94 20.92
C ARG A 709 9.32 2.10 20.89
N LEU A 710 8.71 2.04 19.71
CA LEU A 710 7.29 2.25 19.53
C LEU A 710 6.50 1.17 20.27
N ARG A 711 5.48 1.59 21.02
CA ARG A 711 4.55 0.74 21.76
C ARG A 711 3.12 0.86 21.24
N ASP A 712 2.73 2.05 20.83
CA ASP A 712 1.37 2.37 20.44
C ASP A 712 1.36 2.96 19.02
N LEU A 713 0.68 2.27 18.09
CA LEU A 713 0.52 2.72 16.70
C LEU A 713 -0.95 2.74 16.31
N ASN A 714 -1.44 3.92 15.94
CA ASN A 714 -2.83 4.11 15.55
C ASN A 714 -2.95 4.55 14.08
N LEU A 715 -3.61 3.72 13.28
CA LEU A 715 -3.89 3.89 11.86
C LEU A 715 -5.41 3.84 11.59
N ASP A 716 -6.24 4.10 12.61
CA ASP A 716 -7.69 4.06 12.47
C ASP A 716 -8.19 5.06 11.42
N ASN A 717 -9.22 4.65 10.68
CA ASN A 717 -9.91 5.46 9.68
C ASN A 717 -9.01 5.96 8.52
N LEU A 718 -7.96 5.21 8.17
CA LEU A 718 -7.17 5.45 6.96
C LEU A 718 -7.70 4.61 5.80
N PRO A 719 -8.11 5.16 4.64
CA PRO A 719 -8.71 4.38 3.56
C PRO A 719 -7.69 3.58 2.72
N LEU A 720 -6.84 2.78 3.37
CA LEU A 720 -5.66 2.11 2.80
C LEU A 720 -5.99 1.05 1.74
N GLY A 721 -7.08 0.30 1.90
CA GLY A 721 -7.47 -0.76 0.96
C GLY A 721 -6.61 -2.04 1.00
N GLY A 722 -5.33 -1.93 1.33
CA GLY A 722 -4.37 -3.01 1.56
C GLY A 722 -3.16 -2.54 2.39
N LEU A 723 -2.34 -3.48 2.88
CA LEU A 723 -1.06 -3.21 3.56
C LEU A 723 0.09 -3.81 2.75
N PRO A 724 1.24 -3.11 2.60
CA PRO A 724 2.44 -3.73 2.06
C PRO A 724 2.99 -4.81 3.03
N GLY A 725 3.64 -5.83 2.49
CA GLY A 725 4.33 -6.84 3.29
C GLY A 725 5.45 -6.20 4.12
N GLY A 726 5.65 -6.70 5.35
CA GLY A 726 6.70 -6.19 6.24
C GLY A 726 6.53 -4.76 6.77
N LEU A 727 5.36 -4.12 6.63
CA LEU A 727 5.11 -2.74 7.09
C LEU A 727 5.53 -2.48 8.54
N PHE A 728 5.31 -3.47 9.43
CA PHE A 728 5.58 -3.36 10.86
C PHE A 728 6.87 -4.07 11.29
N ALA A 729 7.74 -4.44 10.35
CA ALA A 729 8.98 -5.13 10.65
C ALA A 729 9.91 -4.25 11.53
N GLY A 730 10.52 -4.86 12.55
CA GLY A 730 11.42 -4.17 13.48
C GLY A 730 10.74 -3.42 14.63
N LEU A 731 9.41 -3.42 14.69
CA LEU A 731 8.64 -2.86 15.82
C LEU A 731 8.54 -3.85 16.99
N ASP A 732 9.69 -4.32 17.47
CA ASP A 732 9.80 -5.41 18.45
C ASP A 732 9.12 -5.13 19.80
N ARG A 733 8.83 -3.86 20.09
CA ARG A 733 8.21 -3.38 21.34
C ARG A 733 6.77 -2.93 21.18
N LEU A 734 6.19 -3.07 19.99
CA LEU A 734 4.81 -2.64 19.75
C LEU A 734 3.87 -3.48 20.62
N GLU A 735 3.08 -2.83 21.47
CA GLU A 735 2.13 -3.42 22.41
C GLU A 735 0.69 -3.33 21.86
N SER A 736 0.36 -2.22 21.17
CA SER A 736 -0.98 -1.92 20.67
C SER A 736 -0.95 -1.44 19.21
N LEU A 737 -1.75 -2.07 18.35
CA LEU A 737 -1.93 -1.70 16.95
C LEU A 737 -3.42 -1.51 16.62
N TRP A 738 -3.81 -0.27 16.29
CA TRP A 738 -5.17 0.07 15.88
C TRP A 738 -5.23 0.34 14.38
N MET A 739 -6.09 -0.39 13.67
CA MET A 739 -6.28 -0.30 12.21
C MET A 739 -7.75 -0.50 11.83
N ARG A 740 -8.66 0.01 12.65
CA ARG A 740 -10.10 -0.07 12.43
C ARG A 740 -10.51 0.81 11.25
N ASN A 741 -11.54 0.41 10.52
CA ASN A 741 -12.09 1.19 9.40
C ASN A 741 -11.09 1.49 8.28
N THR A 742 -10.08 0.64 8.11
CA THR A 742 -8.99 0.85 7.13
C THR A 742 -9.30 0.41 5.70
N ARG A 743 -10.54 -0.09 5.47
CA ARG A 743 -11.03 -0.61 4.19
C ARG A 743 -10.20 -1.75 3.60
N LEU A 744 -9.40 -2.43 4.41
CA LEU A 744 -8.54 -3.53 3.98
C LEU A 744 -9.37 -4.63 3.30
N THR A 745 -8.93 -5.03 2.11
CA THR A 745 -9.55 -6.12 1.32
C THR A 745 -8.77 -7.42 1.39
N THR A 746 -7.46 -7.33 1.64
CA THR A 746 -6.55 -8.45 1.83
C THR A 746 -5.49 -8.10 2.89
N LEU A 747 -4.89 -9.13 3.49
CA LEU A 747 -3.70 -9.02 4.32
C LEU A 747 -2.56 -9.85 3.71
N PRO A 748 -1.31 -9.35 3.67
CA PRO A 748 -0.17 -10.18 3.30
C PRO A 748 0.07 -11.29 4.34
N PRO A 749 0.59 -12.47 3.95
CA PRO A 749 0.76 -13.62 4.87
C PRO A 749 1.62 -13.35 6.09
N ASP A 750 2.51 -12.37 5.99
CA ASP A 750 3.49 -11.96 6.98
C ASP A 750 3.15 -10.60 7.63
N ALA A 751 1.92 -10.10 7.46
CA ALA A 751 1.50 -8.76 7.90
C ALA A 751 1.92 -8.39 9.33
N PHE A 752 1.86 -9.33 10.27
CA PHE A 752 2.19 -9.13 11.69
C PHE A 752 3.43 -9.90 12.16
N SER A 753 4.29 -10.31 11.22
CA SER A 753 5.55 -10.97 11.54
C SER A 753 6.51 -9.98 12.20
N GLY A 754 7.23 -10.42 13.22
CA GLY A 754 8.20 -9.56 13.93
C GLY A 754 7.58 -8.63 14.98
N LEU A 755 6.38 -8.95 15.48
CA LEU A 755 5.70 -8.20 16.55
C LEU A 755 5.57 -9.04 17.85
N PRO A 756 6.69 -9.43 18.48
CA PRO A 756 6.68 -10.36 19.61
C PRO A 756 6.03 -9.81 20.89
N ALA A 757 5.99 -8.49 21.04
CA ALA A 757 5.39 -7.80 22.18
C ALA A 757 3.91 -7.44 21.98
N LEU A 758 3.35 -7.65 20.79
CA LEU A 758 1.99 -7.19 20.46
C LEU A 758 0.97 -7.92 21.33
N SER A 759 0.17 -7.13 22.04
CA SER A 759 -0.85 -7.58 22.98
C SER A 759 -2.27 -7.26 22.50
N GLN A 760 -2.43 -6.15 21.76
CA GLN A 760 -3.71 -5.70 21.25
C GLN A 760 -3.65 -5.44 19.74
N LEU A 761 -4.53 -6.09 18.98
CA LEU A 761 -4.67 -5.90 17.54
C LEU A 761 -6.14 -5.64 17.17
N TRP A 762 -6.41 -4.44 16.66
CA TRP A 762 -7.76 -3.99 16.30
C TRP A 762 -7.88 -3.81 14.80
N LEU A 763 -8.56 -4.74 14.12
CA LEU A 763 -8.74 -4.76 12.66
C LEU A 763 -10.19 -4.56 12.21
N ALA A 764 -11.13 -4.30 13.14
CA ALA A 764 -12.56 -4.24 12.81
C ALA A 764 -12.94 -3.22 11.73
N GLY A 765 -13.98 -3.53 10.95
CA GLY A 765 -14.57 -2.59 9.99
C GLY A 765 -13.78 -2.49 8.69
N GLY A 766 -13.81 -3.54 7.88
CA GLY A 766 -13.10 -3.58 6.59
C GLY A 766 -13.81 -4.43 5.55
N ARG A 767 -13.06 -5.06 4.66
CA ARG A 767 -13.58 -5.90 3.57
C ARG A 767 -12.73 -7.15 3.35
N LEU A 768 -12.11 -7.68 4.42
CA LEU A 768 -11.30 -8.88 4.33
C LEU A 768 -12.20 -10.06 3.98
N ALA A 769 -12.01 -10.64 2.79
CA ALA A 769 -12.77 -11.82 2.35
C ALA A 769 -12.16 -13.14 2.87
N ALA A 770 -10.87 -13.14 3.16
CA ALA A 770 -10.13 -14.27 3.72
C ALA A 770 -8.92 -13.80 4.52
N LEU A 771 -8.45 -14.65 5.44
CA LEU A 771 -7.20 -14.45 6.18
C LEU A 771 -6.13 -15.45 5.70
N PRO A 772 -4.87 -15.03 5.57
CA PRO A 772 -3.76 -15.95 5.34
C PRO A 772 -3.59 -16.93 6.51
N ALA A 773 -3.19 -18.17 6.21
CA ALA A 773 -2.94 -19.17 7.23
C ALA A 773 -1.71 -18.79 8.09
N GLY A 774 -1.89 -18.76 9.41
CA GLY A 774 -0.82 -18.46 10.35
C GLY A 774 -0.37 -16.99 10.39
N VAL A 775 -1.19 -16.06 9.91
CA VAL A 775 -0.89 -14.60 9.90
C VAL A 775 -0.53 -14.03 11.29
N PHE A 776 -0.95 -14.70 12.39
CA PHE A 776 -0.66 -14.33 13.77
C PHE A 776 0.46 -15.14 14.44
N ARG A 777 1.20 -15.99 13.71
CA ARG A 777 2.28 -16.80 14.29
C ARG A 777 3.42 -15.96 14.89
N GLY A 778 3.60 -14.73 14.40
CA GLY A 778 4.60 -13.78 14.88
C GLY A 778 4.21 -13.00 16.15
N THR A 779 2.99 -13.19 16.68
CA THR A 779 2.42 -12.41 17.79
C THR A 779 2.06 -13.28 19.00
N PRO A 780 3.02 -13.96 19.66
CA PRO A 780 2.74 -14.86 20.79
C PRO A 780 2.21 -14.14 22.05
N GLY A 781 2.41 -12.82 22.14
CA GLY A 781 1.91 -11.99 23.23
C GLY A 781 0.44 -11.58 23.12
N LEU A 782 -0.22 -11.89 21.99
CA LEU A 782 -1.54 -11.33 21.67
C LEU A 782 -2.60 -11.79 22.68
N SER A 783 -3.24 -10.82 23.33
CA SER A 783 -4.30 -11.02 24.31
C SER A 783 -5.67 -10.54 23.84
N GLU A 784 -5.70 -9.57 22.94
CA GLU A 784 -6.92 -8.98 22.39
C GLU A 784 -6.82 -8.91 20.85
N LEU A 785 -7.76 -9.56 20.16
CA LEU A 785 -7.82 -9.62 18.71
C LEU A 785 -9.23 -9.30 18.23
N SER A 786 -9.40 -8.18 17.52
CA SER A 786 -10.66 -7.83 16.87
C SER A 786 -10.53 -7.94 15.35
N LEU A 787 -11.37 -8.77 14.75
CA LEU A 787 -11.53 -9.08 13.32
C LEU A 787 -13.00 -8.96 12.90
N GLY A 788 -13.79 -8.19 13.66
CA GLY A 788 -15.21 -7.98 13.41
C GLY A 788 -15.49 -7.17 12.14
N ASP A 789 -16.71 -7.27 11.62
CA ASP A 789 -17.21 -6.48 10.49
C ASP A 789 -16.30 -6.50 9.24
N HIS A 790 -15.93 -7.71 8.81
CA HIS A 790 -15.31 -7.99 7.50
C HIS A 790 -16.22 -8.87 6.61
N ASP A 791 -15.67 -9.43 5.53
CA ASP A 791 -16.36 -10.31 4.58
C ASP A 791 -15.92 -11.78 4.74
N LEU A 792 -15.41 -12.17 5.92
CA LEU A 792 -14.86 -13.50 6.16
C LEU A 792 -15.97 -14.57 6.14
N ARG A 793 -15.75 -15.63 5.35
CA ARG A 793 -16.68 -16.77 5.24
C ARG A 793 -16.16 -18.05 5.89
N THR A 794 -14.84 -18.18 6.04
CA THR A 794 -14.17 -19.32 6.65
C THR A 794 -12.90 -18.86 7.36
N LEU A 795 -12.46 -19.60 8.37
CA LEU A 795 -11.16 -19.39 9.03
C LEU A 795 -10.12 -20.37 8.48
N PRO A 796 -8.87 -19.94 8.25
CA PRO A 796 -7.81 -20.83 7.79
C PRO A 796 -7.32 -21.77 8.91
N PRO A 797 -6.79 -22.97 8.56
CA PRO A 797 -6.20 -23.88 9.54
C PRO A 797 -5.02 -23.25 10.28
N GLY A 798 -4.93 -23.54 11.58
CA GLY A 798 -3.88 -23.03 12.47
C GLY A 798 -3.86 -21.52 12.68
N LEU A 799 -4.96 -20.80 12.40
CA LEU A 799 -5.09 -19.36 12.61
C LEU A 799 -4.71 -18.93 14.04
N PHE A 800 -5.18 -19.67 15.05
CA PHE A 800 -4.97 -19.35 16.47
C PHE A 800 -3.78 -20.08 17.08
N SER A 801 -3.01 -20.83 16.28
CA SER A 801 -1.88 -21.61 16.79
C SER A 801 -0.82 -20.70 17.41
N GLY A 802 -0.45 -20.99 18.67
CA GLY A 802 0.54 -20.22 19.43
C GLY A 802 0.00 -19.02 20.21
N LEU A 803 -1.31 -18.69 20.09
CA LEU A 803 -1.94 -17.56 20.79
C LEU A 803 -2.44 -17.93 22.19
N ALA A 804 -1.53 -18.40 23.06
CA ALA A 804 -1.89 -18.91 24.39
C ALA A 804 -2.40 -17.84 25.38
N ASN A 805 -2.20 -16.55 25.06
CA ASN A 805 -2.58 -15.43 25.92
C ASN A 805 -3.90 -14.76 25.54
N LEU A 806 -4.58 -15.26 24.51
CA LEU A 806 -5.81 -14.66 23.99
C LEU A 806 -6.93 -14.70 25.04
N ARG A 807 -7.51 -13.53 25.33
CA ARG A 807 -8.59 -13.32 26.30
C ARG A 807 -9.79 -12.63 25.70
N MET A 808 -9.57 -11.88 24.63
CA MET A 808 -10.61 -11.27 23.81
C MET A 808 -10.39 -11.66 22.34
N LEU A 809 -11.44 -12.21 21.72
CA LEU A 809 -11.52 -12.45 20.29
C LEU A 809 -12.88 -11.96 19.80
N ASP A 810 -12.84 -11.08 18.81
CA ASP A 810 -14.03 -10.61 18.12
C ASP A 810 -13.98 -11.00 16.63
N LEU A 811 -14.86 -11.91 16.21
CA LEU A 811 -15.04 -12.32 14.80
C LEU A 811 -16.40 -11.90 14.25
N ALA A 812 -17.07 -11.04 14.99
CA ALA A 812 -18.48 -10.85 14.90
C ALA A 812 -18.77 -9.83 13.74
N GLY A 813 -19.83 -10.04 12.96
CA GLY A 813 -20.20 -9.15 11.84
C GLY A 813 -19.72 -9.67 10.49
N ASN A 814 -19.03 -10.82 10.51
CA ASN A 814 -18.60 -11.55 9.32
C ASN A 814 -19.71 -12.47 8.76
N PRO A 815 -19.80 -12.66 7.43
CA PRO A 815 -20.76 -13.58 6.80
C PRO A 815 -20.65 -15.05 7.23
N GLY A 816 -19.46 -15.48 7.67
CA GLY A 816 -19.21 -16.82 8.18
C GLY A 816 -19.43 -16.97 9.68
N ALA A 817 -19.80 -15.90 10.40
CA ALA A 817 -20.08 -15.96 11.83
C ALA A 817 -21.52 -16.49 12.09
N PRO A 818 -21.70 -17.40 13.06
CA PRO A 818 -20.64 -17.99 13.88
C PRO A 818 -19.80 -18.99 13.06
N PHE A 819 -18.47 -18.87 13.14
CA PHE A 819 -17.57 -19.80 12.47
C PHE A 819 -17.55 -21.13 13.22
N PRO A 820 -17.77 -22.26 12.53
CA PRO A 820 -17.73 -23.56 13.18
C PRO A 820 -16.28 -23.88 13.57
N LEU A 821 -16.03 -23.97 14.88
CA LEU A 821 -14.80 -24.49 15.44
C LEU A 821 -15.02 -25.96 15.77
N THR A 822 -14.78 -26.82 14.78
CA THR A 822 -15.03 -28.26 14.92
C THR A 822 -13.94 -28.90 15.79
N VAL A 823 -14.38 -29.54 16.86
CA VAL A 823 -13.54 -30.23 17.84
C VAL A 823 -13.63 -31.73 17.56
N GLU A 824 -12.60 -32.28 16.92
CA GLU A 824 -12.61 -33.66 16.39
C GLU A 824 -11.84 -34.64 17.27
N LEU A 825 -12.31 -35.89 17.36
CA LEU A 825 -11.51 -36.97 17.94
C LEU A 825 -10.63 -37.60 16.88
N THR A 826 -9.38 -37.88 17.24
CA THR A 826 -8.47 -38.63 16.38
C THR A 826 -7.74 -39.69 17.18
N ARG A 827 -7.63 -40.89 16.61
CA ARG A 827 -6.81 -41.97 17.17
C ARG A 827 -5.33 -41.75 16.82
N THR A 828 -4.44 -41.95 17.78
CA THR A 828 -2.99 -41.70 17.63
C THR A 828 -2.12 -42.95 17.69
N ASP A 829 -2.63 -44.05 18.27
CA ASP A 829 -1.89 -45.30 18.44
C ASP A 829 -1.99 -46.26 17.23
N ALA A 830 -3.07 -46.17 16.46
CA ALA A 830 -3.34 -47.00 15.29
C ALA A 830 -4.42 -46.37 14.38
N SER A 831 -4.82 -47.05 13.31
CA SER A 831 -5.98 -46.62 12.51
C SER A 831 -7.27 -46.70 13.32
N ASP A 832 -8.25 -45.86 12.99
CA ASP A 832 -9.52 -45.68 13.72
C ASP A 832 -10.27 -46.98 14.03
N LEU A 833 -10.03 -48.04 13.25
CA LEU A 833 -10.70 -49.34 13.31
C LEU A 833 -9.88 -50.46 13.98
N ALA A 834 -8.72 -50.17 14.58
CA ALA A 834 -7.90 -51.22 15.18
C ALA A 834 -8.54 -51.82 16.45
N PRO A 835 -8.49 -53.16 16.65
CA PRO A 835 -9.03 -53.79 17.84
C PRO A 835 -8.15 -53.55 19.07
N GLY A 836 -8.76 -53.33 20.22
CA GLY A 836 -8.09 -53.05 21.50
C GLY A 836 -8.20 -51.59 21.94
N PRO A 837 -7.73 -51.25 23.15
CA PRO A 837 -7.76 -49.88 23.66
C PRO A 837 -7.14 -48.87 22.69
N ALA A 838 -7.65 -47.63 22.70
CA ALA A 838 -7.26 -46.58 21.78
C ALA A 838 -6.74 -45.34 22.55
N ASP A 839 -5.67 -44.73 22.03
CA ASP A 839 -5.16 -43.46 22.54
C ASP A 839 -5.70 -42.33 21.65
N LEU A 840 -6.60 -41.52 22.22
CA LEU A 840 -7.33 -40.47 21.53
C LEU A 840 -6.79 -39.09 21.88
N VAL A 841 -6.77 -38.20 20.90
CA VAL A 841 -6.57 -36.76 21.09
C VAL A 841 -7.77 -36.00 20.55
N VAL A 842 -8.04 -34.85 21.15
CA VAL A 842 -8.91 -33.84 20.57
C VAL A 842 -8.09 -32.99 19.61
N ARG A 843 -8.57 -32.74 18.40
CA ARG A 843 -7.97 -31.83 17.41
C ARG A 843 -8.89 -30.65 17.14
N VAL A 844 -8.29 -29.48 16.98
CA VAL A 844 -8.97 -28.25 16.56
C VAL A 844 -8.19 -27.70 15.36
N ARG A 845 -8.80 -27.72 14.18
CA ARG A 845 -8.12 -27.43 12.91
C ARG A 845 -7.56 -26.02 12.83
N GLU A 846 -8.31 -25.04 13.30
CA GLU A 846 -7.96 -23.62 13.33
C GLU A 846 -7.00 -23.29 14.52
N GLY A 847 -6.80 -24.23 15.44
CA GLY A 847 -6.21 -23.99 16.76
C GLY A 847 -7.23 -23.50 17.77
N ALA A 848 -7.07 -23.82 19.05
CA ALA A 848 -8.00 -23.42 20.10
C ALA A 848 -7.76 -21.95 20.50
N PRO A 849 -8.70 -21.01 20.26
CA PRO A 849 -8.52 -19.60 20.63
C PRO A 849 -8.61 -19.38 22.15
N PHE A 850 -9.15 -20.35 22.88
CA PHE A 850 -9.22 -20.42 24.33
C PHE A 850 -9.04 -21.86 24.80
N GLY A 851 -8.90 -22.08 26.10
CA GLY A 851 -8.87 -23.44 26.66
C GLY A 851 -10.19 -24.15 26.40
N ILE A 852 -10.19 -25.15 25.52
CA ILE A 852 -11.39 -25.94 25.20
C ILE A 852 -11.37 -27.19 26.05
N LYS A 853 -12.33 -27.26 26.97
CA LYS A 853 -12.63 -28.51 27.69
C LYS A 853 -13.64 -29.30 26.90
N ALA A 854 -13.40 -30.58 26.67
CA ALA A 854 -14.33 -31.47 26.01
C ALA A 854 -14.57 -32.70 26.86
N ARG A 855 -15.84 -32.98 27.17
CA ARG A 855 -16.25 -34.20 27.87
C ARG A 855 -16.37 -35.34 26.85
N LEU A 856 -15.76 -36.48 27.15
CA LEU A 856 -15.93 -37.70 26.37
C LEU A 856 -17.28 -38.33 26.72
N VAL A 857 -18.10 -38.58 25.69
CA VAL A 857 -19.37 -39.31 25.83
C VAL A 857 -19.19 -40.69 25.21
N THR A 858 -19.21 -41.74 26.03
CA THR A 858 -19.04 -43.12 25.54
C THR A 858 -20.31 -43.92 25.62
N VAL A 859 -20.68 -44.56 24.50
CA VAL A 859 -21.78 -45.54 24.43
C VAL A 859 -21.16 -46.93 24.27
N ASN A 860 -21.56 -47.88 25.13
CA ASN A 860 -21.03 -49.26 25.17
C ASN A 860 -19.51 -49.34 25.43
N GLY A 861 -18.96 -48.61 26.42
CA GLY A 861 -17.54 -48.66 26.81
C GLY A 861 -17.25 -47.86 28.10
N SER A 862 -15.98 -47.71 28.48
CA SER A 862 -15.57 -46.88 29.62
C SER A 862 -14.28 -46.09 29.36
N THR A 863 -14.17 -44.89 29.94
CA THR A 863 -13.00 -44.02 29.82
C THR A 863 -12.27 -43.88 31.15
N ALA A 864 -10.95 -43.65 31.11
CA ALA A 864 -10.14 -43.39 32.31
C ALA A 864 -10.26 -41.93 32.80
N SER A 865 -10.46 -40.97 31.89
CA SER A 865 -10.84 -39.58 32.20
C SER A 865 -12.13 -39.22 31.47
N GLY A 866 -12.99 -38.44 32.12
CA GLY A 866 -14.23 -37.94 31.53
C GLY A 866 -14.04 -36.67 30.70
N GLU A 867 -12.95 -35.94 30.89
CA GLU A 867 -12.69 -34.64 30.28
C GLU A 867 -11.28 -34.58 29.67
N LEU A 868 -11.18 -33.89 28.55
CA LEU A 868 -9.99 -33.61 27.76
C LEU A 868 -9.83 -32.10 27.64
N ASP A 869 -8.63 -31.60 27.90
CA ASP A 869 -8.32 -30.17 27.79
C ASP A 869 -7.43 -29.95 26.56
N VAL A 870 -7.87 -29.06 25.66
CA VAL A 870 -7.03 -28.44 24.62
C VAL A 870 -6.60 -27.07 25.15
N ASP A 871 -5.31 -26.90 25.40
CA ASP A 871 -4.77 -25.62 25.87
C ASP A 871 -5.00 -24.50 24.84
N ALA A 872 -5.16 -23.27 25.31
CA ALA A 872 -5.26 -22.10 24.43
C ALA A 872 -4.01 -22.02 23.52
N GLY A 873 -4.22 -21.76 22.24
CA GLY A 873 -3.19 -21.74 21.21
C GLY A 873 -2.72 -23.13 20.74
N ALA A 874 -3.19 -24.23 21.33
CA ALA A 874 -2.86 -25.58 20.89
C ALA A 874 -3.80 -26.05 19.77
N THR A 875 -3.30 -26.95 18.92
CA THR A 875 -4.08 -27.62 17.87
C THR A 875 -4.55 -29.02 18.28
N GLU A 876 -4.01 -29.56 19.38
CA GLU A 876 -4.33 -30.88 19.89
C GLU A 876 -4.23 -30.96 21.42
N SER A 877 -5.02 -31.84 22.04
CA SER A 877 -4.94 -32.17 23.47
C SER A 877 -3.81 -33.18 23.76
N ALA A 878 -3.53 -33.40 25.04
CA ALA A 878 -2.82 -34.61 25.48
C ALA A 878 -3.61 -35.88 25.11
N ALA A 879 -2.90 -36.99 24.86
CA ALA A 879 -3.51 -38.26 24.53
C ALA A 879 -4.17 -38.93 25.76
N THR A 880 -5.40 -39.39 25.60
CA THR A 880 -6.18 -40.11 26.62
C THR A 880 -6.53 -41.51 26.14
N ARG A 881 -6.34 -42.49 27.02
CA ARG A 881 -6.65 -43.90 26.73
C ARG A 881 -8.10 -44.23 27.01
N VAL A 882 -8.78 -44.83 26.02
CA VAL A 882 -10.16 -45.34 26.12
C VAL A 882 -10.16 -46.87 26.03
N GLU A 883 -10.88 -47.52 26.95
CA GLU A 883 -11.01 -48.98 27.01
C GLU A 883 -12.39 -49.41 26.45
N GLY A 884 -12.40 -50.39 25.55
CA GLY A 884 -13.61 -50.84 24.85
C GLY A 884 -14.44 -51.90 25.58
N SER A 885 -15.71 -52.03 25.19
CA SER A 885 -16.55 -53.17 25.55
C SER A 885 -16.10 -54.44 24.83
N VAL A 886 -16.31 -55.61 25.45
CA VAL A 886 -16.05 -56.94 24.84
C VAL A 886 -17.17 -57.37 23.88
N THR A 887 -18.27 -56.63 23.80
CA THR A 887 -19.44 -56.92 22.94
C THR A 887 -20.00 -55.64 22.32
N GLY A 888 -19.92 -55.52 20.98
CA GLY A 888 -20.44 -54.37 20.20
C GLY A 888 -19.43 -53.25 19.95
N ALA A 889 -19.72 -52.34 19.01
CA ALA A 889 -18.90 -51.16 18.74
C ALA A 889 -19.04 -50.14 19.88
N THR A 890 -17.90 -49.63 20.37
CA THR A 890 -17.85 -48.57 21.39
C THR A 890 -17.79 -47.23 20.65
N HIS A 891 -18.78 -46.37 20.87
CA HIS A 891 -18.81 -45.06 20.25
C HIS A 891 -18.31 -44.01 21.23
N VAL A 892 -17.40 -43.15 20.78
CA VAL A 892 -16.83 -42.08 21.58
C VAL A 892 -17.14 -40.76 20.89
N GLY A 893 -18.04 -39.98 21.49
CA GLY A 893 -18.35 -38.62 21.08
C GLY A 893 -17.64 -37.60 21.97
N LEU A 894 -17.67 -36.34 21.53
CA LEU A 894 -17.26 -35.20 22.33
C LEU A 894 -18.47 -34.33 22.63
N ARG A 895 -18.48 -33.77 23.84
CA ARG A 895 -19.29 -32.61 24.20
C ARG A 895 -18.35 -31.48 24.61
N PRO A 896 -18.10 -30.49 23.73
CA PRO A 896 -17.39 -29.29 24.11
C PRO A 896 -18.11 -28.61 25.27
N LEU A 897 -17.38 -28.18 26.28
CA LEU A 897 -17.89 -27.36 27.37
C LEU A 897 -17.67 -25.89 27.02
N ALA A 898 -18.57 -25.03 27.48
CA ALA A 898 -18.45 -23.60 27.31
C ALA A 898 -17.12 -23.10 27.91
N PRO A 899 -16.48 -22.07 27.32
CA PRO A 899 -15.31 -21.45 27.90
C PRO A 899 -15.61 -20.94 29.31
N SER A 900 -14.67 -21.14 30.24
CA SER A 900 -14.85 -20.75 31.65
C SER A 900 -14.54 -19.27 31.93
N SER A 901 -13.93 -18.55 30.98
CA SER A 901 -13.48 -17.16 31.14
C SER A 901 -13.02 -16.56 29.82
N GLY A 902 -13.15 -15.24 29.67
CA GLY A 902 -12.74 -14.49 28.48
C GLY A 902 -13.89 -14.22 27.52
N TYR A 903 -13.66 -13.34 26.57
CA TYR A 903 -14.67 -12.77 25.70
C TYR A 903 -14.41 -13.22 24.25
N PHE A 904 -15.22 -14.14 23.74
CA PHE A 904 -15.03 -14.75 22.42
C PHE A 904 -16.34 -14.70 21.64
N THR A 905 -16.38 -13.95 20.54
CA THR A 905 -17.59 -13.72 19.76
C THR A 905 -17.42 -14.17 18.32
N GLY A 906 -18.52 -14.52 17.65
CA GLY A 906 -18.50 -14.99 16.26
C GLY A 906 -17.96 -16.41 16.05
N LEU A 907 -17.83 -17.23 17.11
CA LEU A 907 -17.47 -18.65 17.05
C LEU A 907 -18.61 -19.53 17.53
N GLU A 908 -18.74 -20.71 16.95
CA GLU A 908 -19.58 -21.79 17.47
C GLU A 908 -18.72 -23.04 17.61
N VAL A 909 -18.56 -23.54 18.85
CA VAL A 909 -17.79 -24.75 19.11
C VAL A 909 -18.68 -25.96 18.84
N LEU A 910 -18.36 -26.71 17.80
CA LEU A 910 -19.15 -27.86 17.39
C LEU A 910 -18.39 -29.16 17.68
N PRO A 911 -19.05 -30.19 18.25
CA PRO A 911 -18.46 -31.51 18.28
C PRO A 911 -18.30 -32.04 16.86
N GLY A 912 -17.12 -32.61 16.57
CA GLY A 912 -16.94 -33.45 15.39
C GLY A 912 -17.77 -34.73 15.48
N PRO A 913 -17.88 -35.49 14.38
CA PRO A 913 -18.59 -36.76 14.40
C PRO A 913 -17.99 -37.71 15.44
N PRO A 914 -18.81 -38.54 16.10
CA PRO A 914 -18.31 -39.51 17.06
C PRO A 914 -17.36 -40.50 16.39
N LEU A 915 -16.29 -40.86 17.09
CA LEU A 915 -15.36 -41.88 16.68
C LEU A 915 -15.89 -43.24 17.11
N ALA A 916 -16.24 -44.10 16.15
CA ALA A 916 -16.53 -45.51 16.44
C ALA A 916 -15.23 -46.29 16.61
N LEU A 917 -15.02 -46.78 17.83
CA LEU A 917 -14.00 -47.75 18.12
C LEU A 917 -14.60 -49.15 17.97
N PHE A 918 -13.82 -50.11 17.48
CA PHE A 918 -14.20 -51.53 17.40
C PHE A 918 -15.34 -51.90 16.41
N ALA A 919 -15.58 -51.11 15.35
CA ALA A 919 -16.54 -51.43 14.29
C ALA A 919 -15.92 -52.18 13.09
N GLU A 920 -16.71 -53.00 12.39
CA GLU A 920 -16.33 -53.59 11.09
C GLU A 920 -16.31 -52.50 9.99
N SER A 921 -15.33 -52.56 9.09
CA SER A 921 -14.80 -51.44 8.30
C SER A 921 -15.63 -50.96 7.07
N ASP A 922 -16.86 -51.42 6.89
CA ASP A 922 -17.56 -51.38 5.59
C ASP A 922 -18.99 -50.80 5.61
N LYS A 923 -19.42 -50.10 6.67
CA LYS A 923 -20.79 -49.52 6.78
C LYS A 923 -20.83 -47.98 6.76
N GLN A 924 -21.90 -47.42 6.16
CA GLN A 924 -22.15 -45.98 6.03
C GLN A 924 -23.06 -45.47 7.15
N TRP A 925 -22.93 -44.20 7.55
CA TRP A 925 -23.62 -43.62 8.70
C TRP A 925 -24.85 -42.80 8.31
N PRO A 926 -25.90 -42.74 9.15
CA PRO A 926 -26.89 -41.69 9.07
C PRO A 926 -26.26 -40.30 9.24
N ALA A 927 -26.89 -39.27 8.69
CA ALA A 927 -26.47 -37.87 8.80
C ALA A 927 -27.67 -36.96 9.10
N ALA A 928 -27.43 -35.91 9.89
CA ALA A 928 -28.39 -34.84 10.11
C ALA A 928 -28.62 -34.03 8.81
N LYS A 929 -29.84 -33.51 8.65
CA LYS A 929 -30.29 -32.78 7.46
C LYS A 929 -31.14 -31.58 7.89
N GLY A 930 -30.59 -30.37 7.75
CA GLY A 930 -31.24 -29.17 8.30
C GLY A 930 -31.25 -29.18 9.83
N GLU A 931 -31.93 -28.20 10.43
CA GLU A 931 -32.04 -28.04 11.88
C GLU A 931 -33.49 -28.12 12.34
N ILE A 932 -33.73 -28.82 13.45
CA ILE A 932 -35.04 -28.85 14.09
C ILE A 932 -35.22 -27.53 14.88
N PRO A 933 -36.28 -26.73 14.61
CA PRO A 933 -36.50 -25.42 15.25
C PRO A 933 -36.61 -25.49 16.78
N ALA A 934 -36.19 -24.40 17.44
CA ALA A 934 -36.38 -24.24 18.89
C ALA A 934 -37.87 -24.05 19.24
N HIS A 935 -38.27 -24.49 20.44
CA HIS A 935 -39.66 -24.44 20.88
C HIS A 935 -39.83 -23.57 22.13
N VAL A 936 -40.83 -22.70 22.12
CA VAL A 936 -41.25 -21.87 23.25
C VAL A 936 -42.67 -22.26 23.62
N LEU A 937 -42.88 -22.75 24.84
CA LEU A 937 -44.15 -23.31 25.30
C LEU A 937 -44.64 -22.57 26.54
N THR A 938 -45.94 -22.46 26.71
CA THR A 938 -46.55 -22.04 27.99
C THR A 938 -47.13 -23.26 28.71
N VAL A 939 -47.01 -23.34 30.04
CA VAL A 939 -47.66 -24.43 30.81
C VAL A 939 -49.16 -24.45 30.52
N GLY A 940 -49.68 -25.60 30.06
CA GLY A 940 -51.08 -25.77 29.66
C GLY A 940 -51.40 -25.45 28.20
N SER A 941 -50.39 -25.06 27.41
CA SER A 941 -50.50 -24.92 25.95
C SER A 941 -50.63 -26.28 25.22
N PRO A 942 -51.07 -26.30 23.94
CA PRO A 942 -51.11 -27.52 23.14
C PRO A 942 -49.73 -28.18 23.00
N GLU A 943 -49.68 -29.52 23.06
CA GLU A 943 -48.45 -30.32 22.88
C GLU A 943 -48.02 -30.32 21.40
N PRO A 944 -46.87 -29.73 21.02
CA PRO A 944 -46.41 -29.77 19.63
C PRO A 944 -45.92 -31.17 19.24
N GLU A 945 -46.24 -31.55 18.00
CA GLU A 945 -45.77 -32.79 17.34
C GLU A 945 -44.75 -32.44 16.25
N ILE A 946 -43.54 -32.98 16.35
CA ILE A 946 -42.40 -32.72 15.46
C ILE A 946 -42.18 -33.95 14.58
N GLU A 947 -42.26 -33.79 13.25
CA GLU A 947 -41.96 -34.86 12.30
C GLU A 947 -40.45 -34.92 12.01
N VAL A 948 -39.74 -35.86 12.63
CA VAL A 948 -38.26 -35.87 12.66
C VAL A 948 -37.63 -36.54 11.44
N ALA A 949 -38.38 -37.35 10.68
CA ALA A 949 -37.85 -38.06 9.52
C ALA A 949 -37.32 -37.14 8.40
N GLY A 950 -37.83 -35.90 8.31
CA GLY A 950 -37.34 -34.90 7.37
C GLY A 950 -35.95 -34.35 7.70
N TYR A 951 -35.53 -34.50 8.96
CA TYR A 951 -34.31 -33.90 9.50
C TYR A 951 -33.12 -34.85 9.59
N PHE A 952 -33.28 -36.09 9.12
CA PHE A 952 -32.21 -37.07 9.06
C PHE A 952 -32.19 -37.74 7.69
N SER A 953 -31.03 -38.26 7.30
CA SER A 953 -30.84 -38.96 6.03
C SER A 953 -29.87 -40.12 6.20
N HIS A 954 -30.03 -41.17 5.39
CA HIS A 954 -29.07 -42.26 5.32
C HIS A 954 -28.53 -42.37 3.88
N PRO A 955 -27.20 -42.41 3.66
CA PRO A 955 -26.59 -42.42 2.33
C PRO A 955 -27.05 -43.55 1.39
N ASP A 956 -27.40 -44.72 1.94
CA ASP A 956 -27.94 -45.86 1.18
C ASP A 956 -29.48 -46.02 1.29
N GLY A 957 -30.15 -45.11 2.01
CA GLY A 957 -31.60 -45.13 2.20
C GLY A 957 -32.12 -46.14 3.23
N ALA A 958 -31.29 -46.65 4.13
CA ALA A 958 -31.73 -47.50 5.25
C ALA A 958 -32.86 -46.86 6.08
N GLU A 959 -33.77 -47.70 6.59
CA GLU A 959 -34.88 -47.28 7.44
C GLU A 959 -34.36 -46.87 8.83
N LEU A 960 -34.72 -45.66 9.27
CA LEU A 960 -34.26 -45.08 10.54
C LEU A 960 -35.32 -45.22 11.62
N THR A 961 -34.87 -45.55 12.83
CA THR A 961 -35.67 -45.52 14.07
C THR A 961 -35.26 -44.33 14.93
N TYR A 962 -36.21 -43.75 15.67
CA TYR A 962 -35.98 -42.50 16.40
C TYR A 962 -36.12 -42.69 17.91
N SER A 963 -35.27 -41.98 18.65
CA SER A 963 -35.34 -41.88 20.11
C SER A 963 -35.15 -40.43 20.55
N VAL A 964 -35.76 -40.06 21.68
CA VAL A 964 -35.60 -38.74 22.29
C VAL A 964 -35.16 -38.86 23.75
N GLU A 965 -34.20 -38.03 24.15
CA GLU A 965 -33.75 -37.86 25.53
C GLU A 965 -33.82 -36.38 25.91
N VAL A 966 -34.34 -36.05 27.09
CA VAL A 966 -34.42 -34.66 27.58
C VAL A 966 -33.34 -34.43 28.62
N LEU A 967 -32.53 -33.39 28.38
CA LEU A 967 -31.47 -32.96 29.27
C LEU A 967 -31.77 -31.60 29.91
N CYS A 968 -31.32 -31.46 31.16
CA CYS A 968 -31.35 -30.25 31.95
C CYS A 968 -29.90 -29.83 32.19
N ASP A 969 -29.51 -28.63 31.73
CA ASP A 969 -28.10 -28.18 31.72
C ASP A 969 -27.14 -29.19 31.04
N GLY A 970 -27.71 -29.99 30.12
CA GLY A 970 -27.05 -31.06 29.39
C GLY A 970 -26.66 -32.29 30.22
N GLU A 971 -27.21 -32.47 31.42
CA GLU A 971 -27.20 -33.76 32.11
C GLU A 971 -28.61 -34.36 32.15
N ALA A 972 -28.70 -35.65 32.46
CA ALA A 972 -29.99 -36.31 32.64
C ALA A 972 -30.79 -35.56 33.71
N CYS A 973 -31.99 -35.10 33.37
CA CYS A 973 -32.81 -34.37 34.32
C CYS A 973 -33.10 -35.24 35.56
N PRO A 974 -33.03 -34.68 36.78
CA PRO A 974 -33.51 -35.37 37.98
C PRO A 974 -34.96 -35.82 37.79
N ASP A 975 -35.31 -37.00 38.31
CA ASP A 975 -36.64 -37.61 38.13
C ASP A 975 -37.78 -36.63 38.42
N GLY A 976 -38.58 -36.31 37.38
CA GLY A 976 -39.75 -35.43 37.47
C GLY A 976 -39.46 -33.93 37.50
N ALA A 977 -38.20 -33.51 37.36
CA ALA A 977 -37.78 -32.11 37.40
C ALA A 977 -37.66 -31.44 36.02
N ALA A 978 -37.81 -32.18 34.92
CA ALA A 978 -37.69 -31.64 33.57
C ALA A 978 -38.83 -30.65 33.25
N PRO A 979 -38.52 -29.39 32.87
CA PRO A 979 -39.50 -28.41 32.37
C PRO A 979 -40.39 -28.92 31.24
N VAL A 980 -39.86 -29.82 30.41
CA VAL A 980 -40.57 -30.49 29.32
C VAL A 980 -40.39 -32.01 29.40
N ALA A 981 -41.46 -32.76 29.11
CA ALA A 981 -41.37 -34.19 28.83
C ALA A 981 -41.46 -34.43 27.32
N ALA A 982 -40.76 -35.44 26.81
CA ALA A 982 -40.82 -35.81 25.40
C ALA A 982 -41.20 -37.28 25.23
N ASP A 983 -41.99 -37.59 24.21
CA ASP A 983 -42.33 -38.95 23.80
C ASP A 983 -42.11 -39.13 22.30
N VAL A 984 -41.83 -40.37 21.87
CA VAL A 984 -41.59 -40.69 20.45
C VAL A 984 -42.50 -41.82 19.98
N ALA A 985 -43.26 -41.54 18.91
CA ALA A 985 -44.14 -42.51 18.26
C ALA A 985 -43.83 -42.57 16.76
N GLY A 986 -43.14 -43.63 16.33
CA GLY A 986 -42.69 -43.75 14.94
C GLY A 986 -41.64 -42.71 14.61
N SER A 987 -41.96 -41.78 13.70
CA SER A 987 -41.11 -40.64 13.30
C SER A 987 -41.56 -39.30 13.88
N THR A 988 -42.49 -39.31 14.83
CA THR A 988 -43.03 -38.10 15.45
C THR A 988 -42.59 -37.99 16.91
N VAL A 989 -42.08 -36.82 17.30
CA VAL A 989 -41.71 -36.48 18.68
C VAL A 989 -42.70 -35.47 19.25
N SER A 990 -43.31 -35.76 20.40
CA SER A 990 -44.24 -34.86 21.09
C SER A 990 -43.58 -34.22 22.30
N LEU A 991 -43.73 -32.89 22.48
CA LEU A 991 -43.22 -32.17 23.65
C LEU A 991 -44.38 -31.75 24.58
N VAL A 992 -44.26 -32.05 25.88
CA VAL A 992 -45.29 -31.78 26.88
C VAL A 992 -44.75 -30.82 27.94
N PRO A 993 -45.24 -29.57 28.03
CA PRO A 993 -44.77 -28.61 29.03
C PRO A 993 -45.25 -29.03 30.43
N ARG A 994 -44.31 -29.10 31.39
CA ARG A 994 -44.54 -29.56 32.77
C ARG A 994 -44.29 -28.49 33.83
N GLY A 995 -43.34 -27.59 33.59
CA GLY A 995 -42.98 -26.52 34.51
C GLY A 995 -42.11 -25.49 33.82
N GLU A 996 -41.99 -24.31 34.41
CA GLU A 996 -41.15 -23.24 33.86
C GLU A 996 -39.67 -23.62 33.89
N GLY A 997 -38.94 -23.29 32.82
CA GLY A 997 -37.51 -23.49 32.72
C GLY A 997 -37.05 -23.77 31.29
N THR A 998 -35.76 -24.05 31.15
CA THR A 998 -35.14 -24.39 29.86
C THR A 998 -34.65 -25.83 29.86
N SER A 999 -34.68 -26.48 28.70
CA SER A 999 -34.23 -27.87 28.51
C SER A 999 -33.74 -28.10 27.08
N THR A 1000 -33.04 -29.22 26.86
CA THR A 1000 -32.61 -29.64 25.53
C THR A 1000 -33.12 -31.04 25.23
N ALA A 1001 -33.86 -31.21 24.14
CA ALA A 1001 -34.26 -32.52 23.63
C ALA A 1001 -33.22 -33.04 22.63
N ILE A 1002 -32.55 -34.15 22.93
CA ILE A 1002 -31.67 -34.86 22.00
C ILE A 1002 -32.52 -35.85 21.21
N ILE A 1003 -32.62 -35.65 19.90
CA ILE A 1003 -33.33 -36.54 18.99
C ILE A 1003 -32.30 -37.32 18.18
N ALA A 1004 -32.28 -38.65 18.30
CA ALA A 1004 -31.36 -39.52 17.58
C ALA A 1004 -32.11 -40.39 16.54
N ALA A 1005 -31.51 -40.53 15.36
CA ALA A 1005 -31.95 -41.40 14.27
C ALA A 1005 -30.95 -42.54 14.09
N THR A 1006 -31.41 -43.79 14.23
CA THR A 1006 -30.57 -45.00 14.29
C THR A 1006 -30.96 -45.98 13.19
N ASP A 1007 -29.96 -46.47 12.45
CA ASP A 1007 -30.14 -47.46 11.40
C ASP A 1007 -30.22 -48.90 11.97
N PRO A 1008 -30.55 -49.92 11.14
CA PRO A 1008 -30.63 -51.31 11.59
C PRO A 1008 -29.27 -51.92 12.00
N ALA A 1009 -28.15 -51.32 11.61
CA ALA A 1009 -26.82 -51.72 12.03
C ALA A 1009 -26.41 -51.12 13.39
N GLY A 1010 -27.22 -50.22 13.96
CA GLY A 1010 -26.98 -49.56 15.24
C GLY A 1010 -26.11 -48.30 15.14
N LEU A 1011 -25.93 -47.75 13.94
CA LEU A 1011 -25.28 -46.47 13.69
C LEU A 1011 -26.30 -45.34 13.82
N SER A 1012 -25.91 -44.24 14.47
CA SER A 1012 -26.84 -43.15 14.79
C SER A 1012 -26.28 -41.77 14.42
N ALA A 1013 -27.17 -40.88 13.99
CA ALA A 1013 -26.96 -39.42 14.00
C ALA A 1013 -27.95 -38.78 14.98
N TRP A 1014 -27.64 -37.62 15.54
CA TRP A 1014 -28.54 -36.92 16.46
C TRP A 1014 -28.53 -35.40 16.25
N GLN A 1015 -29.55 -34.73 16.80
CA GLN A 1015 -29.70 -33.28 16.84
C GLN A 1015 -30.20 -32.82 18.21
N GLU A 1016 -29.83 -31.61 18.62
CA GLU A 1016 -30.25 -30.99 19.88
C GLU A 1016 -31.31 -29.91 19.63
N VAL A 1017 -32.45 -30.00 20.31
CA VAL A 1017 -33.59 -29.08 20.18
C VAL A 1017 -33.78 -28.28 21.46
N PRO A 1018 -33.52 -26.96 21.47
CA PRO A 1018 -33.76 -26.11 22.63
C PRO A 1018 -35.27 -25.96 22.91
N VAL A 1019 -35.66 -26.05 24.17
CA VAL A 1019 -37.05 -25.87 24.62
C VAL A 1019 -37.08 -24.92 25.83
N THR A 1020 -37.85 -23.83 25.71
CA THR A 1020 -38.14 -22.90 26.81
C THR A 1020 -39.60 -23.01 27.19
N VAL A 1021 -39.89 -23.18 28.48
CA VAL A 1021 -41.25 -23.26 29.01
C VAL A 1021 -41.50 -22.10 29.96
N PHE A 1022 -42.53 -21.30 29.69
CA PHE A 1022 -43.01 -20.22 30.55
C PHE A 1022 -44.19 -20.67 31.42
N ARG A 1023 -44.40 -19.98 32.55
CA ARG A 1023 -45.60 -20.15 33.38
C ARG A 1023 -46.85 -19.69 32.64
N ALA A 1024 -48.01 -20.15 33.11
CA ALA A 1024 -49.29 -19.65 32.64
C ALA A 1024 -49.47 -18.16 33.05
N PRO A 1025 -50.22 -17.35 32.26
CA PRO A 1025 -50.37 -15.92 32.52
C PRO A 1025 -50.87 -15.60 33.93
N GLU A 1026 -50.28 -14.57 34.55
CA GLU A 1026 -50.65 -14.09 35.90
C GLU A 1026 -51.56 -12.86 35.82
N PRO A 1027 -52.84 -12.95 36.23
CA PRO A 1027 -53.75 -11.82 36.14
C PRO A 1027 -53.35 -10.67 37.07
N ASP A 1028 -53.58 -9.44 36.62
CA ASP A 1028 -53.34 -8.18 37.33
C ASP A 1028 -51.84 -7.85 37.57
N SER A 1029 -50.91 -8.39 36.78
CA SER A 1029 -49.47 -8.06 36.89
C SER A 1029 -48.78 -7.95 35.54
N PHE A 1030 -47.89 -6.97 35.37
CA PHE A 1030 -47.12 -6.80 34.12
C PHE A 1030 -45.95 -7.79 34.02
N GLN A 1031 -45.88 -8.60 32.95
CA GLN A 1031 -44.86 -9.63 32.75
C GLN A 1031 -43.98 -9.44 31.50
N ILE A 1032 -42.69 -9.77 31.62
CA ILE A 1032 -41.74 -9.80 30.51
C ILE A 1032 -41.17 -11.21 30.37
N GLY A 1033 -41.58 -11.92 29.31
CA GLY A 1033 -41.01 -13.20 28.92
C GLY A 1033 -39.72 -13.03 28.12
N LEU A 1034 -38.64 -13.72 28.51
CA LEU A 1034 -37.32 -13.62 27.86
C LEU A 1034 -36.95 -14.92 27.16
N VAL A 1035 -36.69 -14.84 25.85
CA VAL A 1035 -36.20 -15.97 25.03
C VAL A 1035 -34.77 -15.66 24.59
N PHE A 1036 -33.82 -16.48 25.07
CA PHE A 1036 -32.41 -16.28 24.78
C PHE A 1036 -31.94 -17.16 23.63
N ASP A 1037 -31.28 -16.53 22.67
CA ASP A 1037 -30.51 -17.24 21.65
C ASP A 1037 -29.31 -18.00 22.28
N ARG A 1038 -28.78 -19.00 21.56
CA ARG A 1038 -27.58 -19.76 21.98
C ARG A 1038 -26.36 -18.87 22.17
N SER A 1039 -26.28 -17.76 21.43
CA SER A 1039 -25.19 -16.79 21.51
C SER A 1039 -25.11 -16.01 22.82
N VAL A 1040 -26.18 -15.96 23.62
CA VAL A 1040 -26.21 -15.13 24.84
C VAL A 1040 -25.51 -15.84 26.00
N PRO A 1041 -24.39 -15.30 26.55
CA PRO A 1041 -23.71 -15.89 27.70
C PRO A 1041 -24.58 -15.87 28.97
N GLU A 1042 -24.42 -16.84 29.87
CA GLU A 1042 -25.28 -16.95 31.07
C GLU A 1042 -25.20 -15.74 32.01
N GLU A 1043 -24.06 -15.06 32.06
CA GLU A 1043 -23.90 -13.80 32.80
C GLU A 1043 -24.83 -12.71 32.25
N VAL A 1044 -24.83 -12.52 30.93
CA VAL A 1044 -25.72 -11.56 30.24
C VAL A 1044 -27.19 -11.96 30.40
N ARG A 1045 -27.50 -13.26 30.40
CA ARG A 1045 -28.87 -13.75 30.65
C ARG A 1045 -29.35 -13.39 32.04
N THR A 1046 -28.50 -13.53 33.04
CA THR A 1046 -28.79 -13.11 34.42
C THR A 1046 -29.04 -11.61 34.48
N THR A 1047 -28.13 -10.78 33.97
CA THR A 1047 -28.31 -9.32 33.95
C THR A 1047 -29.56 -8.89 33.20
N THR A 1048 -29.90 -9.59 32.11
CA THR A 1048 -31.13 -9.31 31.34
C THR A 1048 -32.38 -9.56 32.16
N ARG A 1049 -32.40 -10.64 32.94
CA ARG A 1049 -33.51 -10.92 33.86
C ARG A 1049 -33.65 -9.81 34.90
N ASP A 1050 -32.54 -9.39 35.51
CA ASP A 1050 -32.54 -8.32 36.52
C ASP A 1050 -33.04 -6.98 35.96
N MET A 1051 -32.65 -6.61 34.74
CA MET A 1051 -33.12 -5.36 34.11
C MET A 1051 -34.56 -5.44 33.63
N ALA A 1052 -35.04 -6.62 33.20
CA ALA A 1052 -36.45 -6.84 32.92
C ALA A 1052 -37.29 -6.71 34.20
N GLU A 1053 -36.81 -7.26 35.32
CA GLU A 1053 -37.44 -7.05 36.64
C GLU A 1053 -37.51 -5.57 36.99
N ARG A 1054 -36.45 -4.79 36.74
CA ARG A 1054 -36.47 -3.34 36.97
C ARG A 1054 -37.60 -2.64 36.21
N TRP A 1055 -37.85 -3.01 34.95
CA TRP A 1055 -38.97 -2.48 34.17
C TRP A 1055 -40.36 -2.96 34.68
N MET A 1056 -40.48 -4.21 35.11
CA MET A 1056 -41.71 -4.75 35.72
C MET A 1056 -42.04 -4.12 37.09
N GLU A 1057 -41.04 -3.59 37.81
CA GLU A 1057 -41.30 -2.79 39.01
C GLU A 1057 -41.87 -1.40 38.70
N ILE A 1058 -41.58 -0.86 37.51
CA ILE A 1058 -41.99 0.47 37.08
C ILE A 1058 -43.35 0.40 36.40
N VAL A 1059 -43.54 -0.53 35.47
CA VAL A 1059 -44.81 -0.77 34.80
C VAL A 1059 -45.61 -1.77 35.64
N THR A 1060 -46.69 -1.30 36.26
CA THR A 1060 -47.45 -2.07 37.25
C THR A 1060 -48.83 -2.50 36.78
N GLY A 1061 -49.28 -2.00 35.62
CA GLY A 1061 -50.57 -2.36 35.03
C GLY A 1061 -50.46 -3.50 34.02
N ASP A 1062 -51.32 -4.48 34.22
CA ASP A 1062 -51.56 -5.63 33.34
C ASP A 1062 -52.12 -5.20 31.97
N LEU A 1063 -51.69 -5.87 30.88
CA LEU A 1063 -52.19 -5.68 29.52
C LEU A 1063 -52.90 -6.95 29.01
N ASP A 1064 -53.66 -6.81 27.92
CA ASP A 1064 -54.36 -7.94 27.33
C ASP A 1064 -53.38 -9.03 26.82
N ASP A 1065 -53.56 -10.27 27.30
CA ASP A 1065 -52.89 -11.49 26.80
C ASP A 1065 -53.11 -11.73 25.31
N ILE A 1066 -52.06 -12.18 24.61
CA ILE A 1066 -52.13 -12.48 23.17
C ILE A 1066 -51.95 -13.98 22.92
N PRO A 1067 -52.97 -14.71 22.39
CA PRO A 1067 -52.85 -16.14 22.13
C PRO A 1067 -52.02 -16.44 20.87
N LEU A 1068 -50.97 -17.25 20.99
CA LEU A 1068 -50.13 -17.72 19.87
C LEU A 1068 -50.18 -19.25 19.71
N THR A 1069 -50.27 -19.72 18.45
CA THR A 1069 -50.26 -21.17 18.10
C THR A 1069 -49.42 -21.48 16.84
N GLY A 1070 -48.14 -21.79 16.98
CA GLY A 1070 -47.29 -22.33 15.90
C GLY A 1070 -46.32 -21.35 15.21
N HIS A 1071 -46.14 -21.52 13.90
CA HIS A 1071 -45.16 -20.79 13.07
C HIS A 1071 -45.75 -19.45 12.58
N PHE A 1072 -45.17 -18.32 13.01
CA PHE A 1072 -45.66 -17.00 12.64
C PHE A 1072 -44.56 -16.16 12.01
N GLU A 1073 -44.46 -16.19 10.67
CA GLU A 1073 -43.64 -15.23 9.93
C GLU A 1073 -44.36 -13.90 9.69
N ARG A 1074 -45.71 -13.88 9.69
CA ARG A 1074 -46.49 -12.69 9.25
C ARG A 1074 -46.79 -11.64 10.33
N ASP A 1075 -46.77 -12.00 11.61
CA ASP A 1075 -47.10 -11.06 12.69
C ASP A 1075 -45.84 -10.40 13.30
N PHE A 1076 -44.65 -10.92 12.96
CA PHE A 1076 -43.34 -10.49 13.44
C PHE A 1076 -42.44 -9.95 12.31
N ASP A 1077 -43.04 -9.36 11.26
CA ASP A 1077 -42.33 -8.85 10.08
C ASP A 1077 -41.16 -7.90 10.43
N ARG A 1078 -41.19 -7.21 11.59
CA ARG A 1078 -40.11 -6.32 12.08
C ARG A 1078 -38.95 -7.03 12.82
N CYS A 1079 -39.09 -8.31 13.19
CA CYS A 1079 -38.09 -9.03 13.98
C CYS A 1079 -36.98 -9.71 13.17
N GLY A 1080 -37.16 -9.86 11.87
CA GLY A 1080 -36.20 -10.57 11.02
C GLY A 1080 -36.00 -12.04 11.40
N SER A 1081 -34.85 -12.63 11.02
CA SER A 1081 -34.57 -14.07 11.15
C SER A 1081 -34.47 -14.58 12.59
N LEU A 1082 -34.32 -13.70 13.59
CA LEU A 1082 -34.18 -14.07 15.00
C LEU A 1082 -35.37 -14.89 15.52
N VAL A 1083 -36.58 -14.57 15.05
CA VAL A 1083 -37.83 -15.22 15.47
C VAL A 1083 -38.21 -16.40 14.55
N GLY A 1084 -37.68 -16.43 13.32
CA GLY A 1084 -38.02 -17.44 12.29
C GLY A 1084 -37.68 -18.89 12.67
N ASP A 1085 -36.65 -19.06 13.50
CA ASP A 1085 -36.15 -20.38 13.97
C ASP A 1085 -36.86 -20.89 15.23
N HIS A 1086 -37.83 -20.13 15.77
CA HIS A 1086 -38.60 -20.49 16.97
C HIS A 1086 -40.04 -20.89 16.62
N ARG A 1087 -40.64 -21.76 17.45
CA ARG A 1087 -42.06 -22.13 17.40
C ARG A 1087 -42.71 -21.84 18.74
N VAL A 1088 -43.68 -20.93 18.77
CA VAL A 1088 -44.31 -20.45 20.01
C VAL A 1088 -45.71 -21.06 20.16
N TYR A 1089 -45.99 -21.67 21.32
CA TYR A 1089 -47.27 -22.28 21.65
C TYR A 1089 -47.75 -21.83 23.02
N GLY A 1090 -48.85 -21.07 23.06
CA GLY A 1090 -49.45 -20.54 24.29
C GLY A 1090 -49.70 -19.03 24.23
N PRO A 1091 -50.45 -18.48 25.20
CA PRO A 1091 -50.61 -17.03 25.33
C PRO A 1091 -49.28 -16.37 25.75
N VAL A 1092 -49.02 -15.19 25.18
CA VAL A 1092 -48.01 -14.24 25.66
C VAL A 1092 -48.67 -13.38 26.73
N ASP A 1093 -48.17 -13.53 27.96
CA ASP A 1093 -48.45 -12.66 29.10
C ASP A 1093 -47.66 -11.36 28.90
N ASP A 1094 -48.37 -10.26 28.67
CA ASP A 1094 -47.87 -8.91 28.39
C ASP A 1094 -46.86 -8.72 27.24
N VAL A 1095 -45.59 -9.12 27.39
CA VAL A 1095 -44.54 -8.90 26.38
C VAL A 1095 -43.57 -10.08 26.30
N LEU A 1096 -43.39 -10.63 25.10
CA LEU A 1096 -42.34 -11.62 24.80
C LEU A 1096 -41.15 -10.98 24.08
N ILE A 1097 -39.95 -11.08 24.65
CA ILE A 1097 -38.74 -10.44 24.13
C ILE A 1097 -37.70 -11.50 23.74
N PHE A 1098 -37.25 -11.42 22.49
CA PHE A 1098 -36.16 -12.24 21.96
C PHE A 1098 -34.83 -11.52 22.11
N VAL A 1099 -33.87 -12.18 22.76
CA VAL A 1099 -32.58 -11.61 23.13
C VAL A 1099 -31.47 -12.32 22.38
N ARG A 1100 -30.62 -11.54 21.72
CA ARG A 1100 -29.42 -12.04 21.05
C ARG A 1100 -28.23 -11.18 21.39
N VAL A 1101 -27.08 -11.80 21.57
CA VAL A 1101 -25.80 -11.10 21.56
C VAL A 1101 -25.24 -11.29 20.17
N ALA A 1102 -25.21 -10.21 19.42
CA ALA A 1102 -24.64 -10.24 18.09
C ALA A 1102 -23.99 -8.90 17.78
N PRO A 1103 -22.89 -8.94 17.02
CA PRO A 1103 -22.20 -7.75 16.52
C PRO A 1103 -23.16 -6.86 15.76
N VAL A 1104 -23.19 -5.59 16.12
CA VAL A 1104 -24.00 -4.58 15.48
C VAL A 1104 -23.09 -3.56 14.82
N ARG A 1105 -23.29 -3.37 13.51
CA ARG A 1105 -22.56 -2.40 12.70
C ARG A 1105 -22.78 -1.00 13.29
N GLY A 1106 -21.75 -0.44 13.93
CA GLY A 1106 -21.81 0.83 14.66
C GLY A 1106 -21.57 0.72 16.18
N GLY A 1107 -21.37 -0.49 16.72
CA GLY A 1107 -20.97 -0.73 18.11
C GLY A 1107 -22.03 -0.38 19.16
N LYS A 1108 -23.29 -0.23 18.74
CA LYS A 1108 -24.42 0.05 19.62
C LYS A 1108 -25.47 -1.04 19.49
N GLY A 1109 -25.92 -1.58 20.61
CA GLY A 1109 -27.11 -2.42 20.68
C GLY A 1109 -28.30 -1.70 20.08
N TYR A 1110 -29.30 -2.48 19.68
CA TYR A 1110 -30.57 -1.92 19.23
C TYR A 1110 -31.73 -2.80 19.65
N GLY A 1111 -32.76 -2.15 20.17
CA GLY A 1111 -33.99 -2.73 20.64
C GLY A 1111 -35.19 -2.10 19.96
N GLY A 1112 -36.27 -2.87 19.85
CA GLY A 1112 -37.52 -2.36 19.32
C GLY A 1112 -38.65 -3.36 19.38
N HIS A 1113 -39.85 -2.84 19.20
CA HIS A 1113 -41.04 -3.66 19.15
C HIS A 1113 -41.11 -4.47 17.85
N CYS A 1114 -41.60 -5.68 17.99
CA CYS A 1114 -41.80 -6.65 16.94
C CYS A 1114 -43.25 -6.64 16.44
N ALA A 1115 -44.18 -6.55 17.38
CA ALA A 1115 -45.61 -6.54 17.12
C ALA A 1115 -46.34 -5.72 18.18
N LEU A 1116 -47.42 -5.05 17.76
CA LEU A 1116 -48.19 -4.11 18.59
C LEU A 1116 -49.64 -4.57 18.76
N ARG A 1117 -50.22 -4.32 19.93
CA ARG A 1117 -51.64 -4.56 20.19
C ARG A 1117 -52.50 -3.65 19.32
N ALA A 1118 -53.56 -4.21 18.74
CA ALA A 1118 -54.39 -3.45 17.80
C ALA A 1118 -55.10 -2.24 18.43
N ALA A 1119 -55.49 -2.33 19.71
CA ALA A 1119 -56.24 -1.29 20.40
C ALA A 1119 -55.34 -0.24 21.07
N SER A 1120 -54.41 -0.68 21.93
CA SER A 1120 -53.55 0.23 22.70
C SER A 1120 -52.30 0.68 21.94
N ARG A 1121 -51.95 0.02 20.82
CA ARG A 1121 -50.67 0.20 20.11
C ARG A 1121 -49.43 -0.14 20.94
N LEU A 1122 -49.59 -0.70 22.15
CA LEU A 1122 -48.48 -1.12 22.99
C LEU A 1122 -47.85 -2.43 22.49
N PRO A 1123 -46.53 -2.62 22.59
CA PRO A 1123 -45.84 -3.85 22.20
C PRO A 1123 -46.33 -5.08 22.97
N TYR A 1124 -46.56 -6.20 22.28
CA TYR A 1124 -46.75 -7.52 22.91
C TYR A 1124 -45.62 -8.49 22.58
N ALA A 1125 -44.74 -8.11 21.66
CA ALA A 1125 -43.48 -8.78 21.43
C ALA A 1125 -42.42 -7.78 20.99
N GLY A 1126 -41.16 -8.10 21.27
CA GLY A 1126 -40.03 -7.30 20.85
C GLY A 1126 -38.76 -8.11 20.70
N ARG A 1127 -37.71 -7.43 20.26
CA ARG A 1127 -36.36 -7.96 20.28
C ARG A 1127 -35.39 -6.87 20.64
N PHE A 1128 -34.29 -7.26 21.26
CA PHE A 1128 -33.10 -6.43 21.21
C PHE A 1128 -31.88 -7.29 20.96
N VAL A 1129 -30.95 -6.68 20.24
CA VAL A 1129 -29.65 -7.25 19.94
C VAL A 1129 -28.64 -6.41 20.69
N LEU A 1130 -27.96 -7.03 21.65
CA LEU A 1130 -26.82 -6.39 22.28
C LEU A 1130 -25.63 -6.52 21.35
N ASP A 1131 -25.01 -5.39 21.05
CA ASP A 1131 -23.68 -5.43 20.46
C ASP A 1131 -22.75 -6.21 21.37
N THR A 1132 -21.90 -7.00 20.74
CA THR A 1132 -20.96 -7.86 21.42
C THR A 1132 -20.12 -7.03 22.40
N GLU A 1133 -19.60 -5.87 22.03
CA GLU A 1133 -18.68 -5.05 22.85
C GLU A 1133 -19.42 -4.48 24.07
N GLN A 1134 -20.63 -3.96 23.84
CA GLN A 1134 -21.48 -3.41 24.91
C GLN A 1134 -21.93 -4.45 25.92
N ALA A 1135 -22.23 -5.68 25.46
CA ALA A 1135 -22.58 -6.80 26.33
C ALA A 1135 -21.45 -7.15 27.32
N ALA A 1136 -20.19 -6.79 27.01
CA ALA A 1136 -19.05 -7.02 27.89
C ALA A 1136 -18.67 -5.80 28.74
N SER A 1137 -18.85 -4.58 28.22
CA SER A 1137 -18.35 -3.38 28.91
C SER A 1137 -19.37 -2.75 29.86
N GLN A 1138 -20.66 -2.71 29.50
CA GLN A 1138 -21.73 -2.05 30.27
C GLN A 1138 -23.10 -2.73 30.08
N PRO A 1139 -23.24 -4.05 30.35
CA PRO A 1139 -24.45 -4.78 30.04
C PRO A 1139 -25.69 -4.21 30.74
N GLU A 1140 -25.60 -3.79 32.00
CA GLU A 1140 -26.74 -3.24 32.76
C GLU A 1140 -27.34 -2.01 32.09
N TYR A 1141 -26.51 -1.02 31.72
CA TYR A 1141 -26.96 0.22 31.07
C TYR A 1141 -27.65 -0.10 29.73
N THR A 1142 -26.94 -0.81 28.85
CA THR A 1142 -27.41 -1.09 27.49
C THR A 1142 -28.68 -1.92 27.52
N ILE A 1143 -28.73 -2.97 28.34
CA ILE A 1143 -29.92 -3.82 28.45
C ILE A 1143 -31.11 -3.00 28.94
N LEU A 1144 -30.94 -2.20 30.01
CA LEU A 1144 -32.02 -1.39 30.55
C LEU A 1144 -32.54 -0.39 29.52
N HIS A 1145 -31.63 0.24 28.77
CA HIS A 1145 -31.92 1.18 27.68
C HIS A 1145 -32.70 0.51 26.54
N GLU A 1146 -32.21 -0.61 26.01
CA GLU A 1146 -32.84 -1.30 24.89
C GLU A 1146 -34.21 -1.90 25.25
N LEU A 1147 -34.37 -2.37 26.50
CA LEU A 1147 -35.68 -2.79 27.00
C LEU A 1147 -36.69 -1.64 26.97
N GLY A 1148 -36.28 -0.40 27.26
CA GLY A 1148 -37.14 0.78 27.12
C GLY A 1148 -37.64 0.98 25.68
N HIS A 1149 -36.76 0.83 24.69
CA HIS A 1149 -37.14 0.89 23.28
C HIS A 1149 -38.06 -0.24 22.84
N VAL A 1150 -37.85 -1.46 23.37
CA VAL A 1150 -38.74 -2.61 23.15
C VAL A 1150 -40.14 -2.35 23.70
N LEU A 1151 -40.24 -1.72 24.87
CA LEU A 1151 -41.51 -1.35 25.51
C LEU A 1151 -42.19 -0.14 24.83
N GLY A 1152 -41.56 0.50 23.85
CA GLY A 1152 -42.19 1.53 23.03
C GLY A 1152 -41.60 2.93 23.18
N PHE A 1153 -40.67 3.16 24.11
CA PHE A 1153 -40.03 4.46 24.24
C PHE A 1153 -39.29 4.81 22.96
N GLY A 1154 -39.60 5.96 22.35
CA GLY A 1154 -39.01 6.38 21.09
C GLY A 1154 -39.50 5.60 19.86
N THR A 1155 -40.01 4.38 20.01
CA THR A 1155 -40.35 3.49 18.90
C THR A 1155 -41.84 3.50 18.52
N VAL A 1156 -42.73 3.95 19.42
CA VAL A 1156 -44.19 4.07 19.14
C VAL A 1156 -44.73 5.50 19.27
N TRP A 1157 -43.87 6.49 19.50
CA TRP A 1157 -44.29 7.89 19.67
C TRP A 1157 -45.07 8.44 18.46
N GLU A 1158 -44.61 8.14 17.25
CA GLU A 1158 -45.29 8.55 16.03
C GLU A 1158 -46.65 7.84 15.86
N ASP A 1159 -46.70 6.54 16.16
CA ASP A 1159 -47.94 5.74 16.12
C ASP A 1159 -49.01 6.23 17.12
N LEU A 1160 -48.59 6.90 18.19
CA LEU A 1160 -49.45 7.48 19.23
C LEU A 1160 -49.64 9.00 19.09
N GLU A 1161 -49.12 9.62 18.03
CA GLU A 1161 -49.18 11.07 17.79
C GLU A 1161 -48.56 11.93 18.93
N LEU A 1162 -47.54 11.40 19.61
CA LEU A 1162 -46.82 12.06 20.72
C LEU A 1162 -45.58 12.83 20.27
N LEU A 1163 -45.34 12.93 18.96
CA LEU A 1163 -44.21 13.63 18.36
C LEU A 1163 -44.68 14.78 17.47
N GLU A 1164 -44.15 15.98 17.71
CA GLU A 1164 -44.37 17.18 16.89
C GLU A 1164 -43.04 17.60 16.25
N HIS A 1165 -43.07 18.07 15.00
CA HIS A 1165 -41.90 18.58 14.29
C HIS A 1165 -42.00 20.09 14.06
N ASP A 1166 -40.94 20.83 14.40
CA ASP A 1166 -40.76 22.24 14.06
C ASP A 1166 -39.52 22.39 13.17
N GLY A 1167 -39.76 22.50 11.85
CA GLY A 1167 -38.70 22.31 10.86
C GLY A 1167 -38.12 20.89 10.95
N ASP A 1168 -36.81 20.78 11.03
CA ASP A 1168 -36.09 19.50 11.15
C ASP A 1168 -35.92 19.02 12.62
N SER A 1169 -36.49 19.74 13.60
CA SER A 1169 -36.35 19.43 15.03
C SER A 1169 -37.59 18.72 15.59
N PRO A 1170 -37.47 17.47 16.07
CA PRO A 1170 -38.57 16.75 16.71
C PRO A 1170 -38.73 17.12 18.20
N TYR A 1171 -39.96 17.06 18.70
CA TYR A 1171 -40.31 17.33 20.09
C TYR A 1171 -41.38 16.36 20.58
N PHE A 1172 -41.21 15.84 21.80
CA PHE A 1172 -42.21 15.01 22.47
C PHE A 1172 -43.26 15.88 23.17
N THR A 1173 -44.54 15.51 23.02
CA THR A 1173 -45.69 16.33 23.46
C THR A 1173 -46.55 15.69 24.55
N GLY A 1174 -46.12 14.54 25.11
CA GLY A 1174 -46.82 13.86 26.20
C GLY A 1174 -46.95 14.75 27.44
N PRO A 1175 -48.17 15.00 27.95
CA PRO A 1175 -48.40 15.99 29.00
C PRO A 1175 -47.78 15.61 30.34
N LEU A 1176 -47.73 14.31 30.69
CA LEU A 1176 -47.19 13.87 31.98
C LEU A 1176 -45.66 13.99 31.99
N ALA A 1177 -44.99 13.62 30.89
CA ALA A 1177 -43.56 13.82 30.75
C ALA A 1177 -43.18 15.31 30.72
N VAL A 1178 -43.96 16.16 30.03
CA VAL A 1178 -43.74 17.61 29.98
C VAL A 1178 -43.86 18.23 31.37
N GLU A 1179 -44.82 17.79 32.18
CA GLU A 1179 -44.94 18.23 33.58
C GLU A 1179 -43.68 17.84 34.39
N ALA A 1180 -43.22 16.59 34.25
CA ALA A 1180 -42.00 16.12 34.92
C ALA A 1180 -40.74 16.87 34.44
N TYR A 1181 -40.63 17.19 33.15
CA TYR A 1181 -39.52 17.95 32.58
C TYR A 1181 -39.45 19.37 33.15
N ASN A 1182 -40.61 20.03 33.28
CA ASN A 1182 -40.70 21.34 33.92
C ASN A 1182 -40.36 21.29 35.40
N ALA A 1183 -40.80 20.24 36.12
CA ALA A 1183 -40.43 20.03 37.51
C ALA A 1183 -38.91 19.83 37.69
N ALA A 1184 -38.24 19.18 36.73
CA ALA A 1184 -36.80 18.99 36.70
C ALA A 1184 -36.00 20.24 36.29
N GLY A 1185 -36.66 21.33 35.87
CA GLY A 1185 -36.03 22.61 35.56
C GLY A 1185 -36.29 23.19 34.17
N GLY A 1186 -37.13 22.55 33.35
CA GLY A 1186 -37.33 22.78 31.91
C GLY A 1186 -37.93 24.10 31.43
N ALA A 1187 -37.87 25.17 32.24
CA ALA A 1187 -38.28 26.54 31.90
C ALA A 1187 -39.73 26.70 31.36
N ASP A 1188 -40.70 26.00 31.96
CA ASP A 1188 -42.12 26.03 31.55
C ASP A 1188 -42.35 25.67 30.07
N ALA A 1189 -41.58 24.72 29.57
CA ALA A 1189 -41.71 24.19 28.21
C ALA A 1189 -43.07 23.51 28.00
N THR A 1190 -43.60 23.61 26.79
CA THR A 1190 -44.84 22.94 26.37
C THR A 1190 -44.60 21.63 25.63
N ARG A 1191 -43.34 21.31 25.34
CA ARG A 1191 -42.87 20.12 24.60
C ARG A 1191 -41.40 19.88 24.94
N ILE A 1192 -40.94 18.63 24.87
CA ILE A 1192 -39.57 18.24 25.24
C ILE A 1192 -38.73 18.04 23.97
N PRO A 1193 -37.54 18.64 23.84
CA PRO A 1193 -36.67 18.42 22.69
C PRO A 1193 -36.23 16.95 22.54
N VAL A 1194 -36.38 16.41 21.34
CA VAL A 1194 -35.95 15.06 20.94
C VAL A 1194 -34.75 15.19 20.01
N SER A 1195 -33.84 14.23 20.03
CA SER A 1195 -32.65 14.24 19.17
C SER A 1195 -33.06 14.18 17.68
N PRO A 1196 -32.61 15.13 16.83
CA PRO A 1196 -32.91 15.11 15.40
C PRO A 1196 -32.09 14.07 14.63
N GLN A 1197 -31.00 13.57 15.23
CA GLN A 1197 -30.12 12.56 14.65
C GLN A 1197 -30.55 11.14 15.04
N ASP A 1198 -31.25 10.99 16.16
CA ASP A 1198 -31.73 9.70 16.67
C ASP A 1198 -33.11 9.88 17.33
N TRP A 1199 -34.18 9.71 16.54
CA TRP A 1199 -35.54 10.15 16.88
C TRP A 1199 -36.17 9.41 18.07
N GLY A 1200 -35.47 8.43 18.65
CA GLY A 1200 -35.86 7.69 19.84
C GLY A 1200 -35.28 8.21 21.15
N HIS A 1201 -34.49 9.29 21.15
CA HIS A 1201 -33.76 9.78 22.32
C HIS A 1201 -34.09 11.22 22.71
N TRP A 1202 -33.94 11.54 24.00
CA TRP A 1202 -33.94 12.92 24.45
C TRP A 1202 -32.76 13.71 23.86
N HIS A 1203 -32.96 15.00 23.56
CA HIS A 1203 -31.89 15.83 23.00
C HIS A 1203 -30.82 16.15 24.06
N GLY A 1204 -29.56 15.78 23.79
CA GLY A 1204 -28.44 15.94 24.73
C GLY A 1204 -28.25 17.38 25.25
N ASP A 1205 -28.34 18.39 24.39
CA ASP A 1205 -28.23 19.79 24.82
C ASP A 1205 -29.34 20.24 25.81
N ALA A 1206 -30.52 19.63 25.74
CA ALA A 1206 -31.63 19.99 26.63
C ALA A 1206 -31.49 19.33 28.01
N PHE A 1207 -30.85 18.15 28.07
CA PHE A 1207 -30.69 17.37 29.29
C PHE A 1207 -29.27 17.40 29.90
N GLY A 1208 -28.29 17.94 29.17
CA GLY A 1208 -26.89 18.10 29.59
C GLY A 1208 -25.96 16.96 29.21
N TRP A 1209 -24.74 17.31 28.78
CA TRP A 1209 -23.66 16.35 28.45
C TRP A 1209 -22.74 16.01 29.64
N ASP A 1210 -22.73 16.85 30.70
CA ASP A 1210 -21.90 16.68 31.90
C ASP A 1210 -22.62 15.91 33.02
N TYR A 1211 -21.88 15.08 33.76
CA TYR A 1211 -22.40 14.06 34.69
C TYR A 1211 -23.16 14.65 35.92
N PRO A 1212 -24.26 14.02 36.40
CA PRO A 1212 -24.81 12.71 36.02
C PRO A 1212 -25.90 12.72 34.92
N ARG A 1213 -25.78 11.82 33.94
CA ARG A 1213 -26.57 11.73 32.70
C ARG A 1213 -27.86 10.88 32.82
N GLU A 1214 -28.88 11.23 32.04
CA GLU A 1214 -30.16 10.51 31.89
C GLU A 1214 -30.03 9.27 30.98
N LEU A 1215 -30.83 8.22 31.18
CA LEU A 1215 -30.75 6.93 30.46
C LEU A 1215 -31.01 7.01 28.96
N MET A 1216 -32.04 7.74 28.54
CA MET A 1216 -32.56 7.78 27.18
C MET A 1216 -31.97 8.93 26.35
N ILE A 1217 -30.79 9.43 26.72
CA ILE A 1217 -29.94 10.30 25.88
C ILE A 1217 -28.95 9.41 25.13
N ASP A 1218 -28.60 9.76 23.89
CA ASP A 1218 -27.54 9.07 23.17
C ASP A 1218 -26.18 9.22 23.89
N GLY A 1219 -25.54 8.10 24.26
CA GLY A 1219 -24.34 8.09 25.11
C GLY A 1219 -24.60 8.54 26.56
N GLY A 1220 -25.85 8.40 27.02
CA GLY A 1220 -26.38 8.79 28.33
C GLY A 1220 -25.81 8.03 29.54
N GLY A 1221 -26.50 8.13 30.69
CA GLY A 1221 -26.09 7.52 31.97
C GLY A 1221 -27.06 6.45 32.46
N THR A 1222 -26.89 5.88 33.65
CA THR A 1222 -27.75 4.76 34.12
C THR A 1222 -29.05 5.17 34.80
N ARG A 1223 -29.43 6.46 34.79
CA ARG A 1223 -30.55 6.98 35.59
C ARG A 1223 -31.86 7.04 34.80
N LEU A 1224 -32.87 6.32 35.27
CA LEU A 1224 -34.21 6.39 34.72
C LEU A 1224 -35.01 7.51 35.41
N SER A 1225 -35.09 8.66 34.75
CA SER A 1225 -35.71 9.84 35.34
C SER A 1225 -37.25 9.76 35.42
N ALA A 1226 -37.86 10.59 36.27
CA ALA A 1226 -39.32 10.75 36.33
C ALA A 1226 -39.90 11.21 34.98
N ILE A 1227 -39.11 11.90 34.15
CA ILE A 1227 -39.49 12.34 32.80
C ILE A 1227 -39.68 11.11 31.90
N THR A 1228 -38.70 10.21 31.87
CA THR A 1228 -38.75 8.97 31.11
C THR A 1228 -39.85 8.04 31.60
N ILE A 1229 -40.02 7.86 32.92
CA ILE A 1229 -41.12 7.03 33.46
C ILE A 1229 -42.49 7.61 33.11
N GLN A 1230 -42.71 8.92 33.27
CA GLN A 1230 -43.98 9.55 32.90
C GLN A 1230 -44.25 9.51 31.40
N SER A 1231 -43.22 9.49 30.56
CA SER A 1231 -43.41 9.29 29.12
C SER A 1231 -44.00 7.92 28.80
N MET A 1232 -43.71 6.88 29.59
CA MET A 1232 -44.33 5.55 29.46
C MET A 1232 -45.81 5.59 29.86
N ALA A 1233 -46.18 6.42 30.85
CA ALA A 1233 -47.58 6.68 31.19
C ALA A 1233 -48.33 7.37 30.04
N ASP A 1234 -47.66 8.32 29.36
CA ASP A 1234 -48.21 8.97 28.16
C ASP A 1234 -48.40 7.98 27.00
N LEU A 1235 -47.63 6.88 26.92
CA LEU A 1235 -47.87 5.79 25.95
C LEU A 1235 -49.13 4.96 26.28
N GLY A 1236 -49.59 4.99 27.53
CA GLY A 1236 -50.72 4.21 28.01
C GLY A 1236 -50.38 3.10 29.02
N TYR A 1237 -49.14 3.00 29.49
CA TYR A 1237 -48.78 2.12 30.60
C TYR A 1237 -49.26 2.68 31.95
N VAL A 1238 -49.59 1.81 32.90
CA VAL A 1238 -49.74 2.22 34.31
C VAL A 1238 -48.37 2.10 34.97
N VAL A 1239 -47.84 3.22 35.47
CA VAL A 1239 -46.47 3.28 36.01
C VAL A 1239 -46.41 3.77 37.45
N ASP A 1240 -45.39 3.31 38.19
CA ASP A 1240 -45.02 3.81 39.51
C ASP A 1240 -43.87 4.82 39.41
N VAL A 1241 -44.22 6.11 39.42
CA VAL A 1241 -43.25 7.22 39.30
C VAL A 1241 -42.36 7.36 40.53
N GLU A 1242 -42.74 6.80 41.69
CA GLU A 1242 -41.91 6.85 42.90
C GLU A 1242 -40.63 6.00 42.76
N ARG A 1243 -40.58 5.11 41.74
CA ARG A 1243 -39.40 4.31 41.39
C ARG A 1243 -38.34 5.08 40.56
N ALA A 1244 -38.62 6.32 40.17
CA ALA A 1244 -37.71 7.16 39.40
C ALA A 1244 -36.40 7.46 40.12
N ASP A 1245 -35.30 7.47 39.37
CA ASP A 1245 -34.01 7.93 39.87
C ASP A 1245 -33.97 9.46 39.97
N PRO A 1246 -33.32 10.03 41.01
CA PRO A 1246 -33.19 11.49 41.14
C PRO A 1246 -32.47 12.12 39.93
N PHE A 1247 -33.07 13.13 39.31
CA PHE A 1247 -32.53 13.82 38.14
C PHE A 1247 -32.98 15.30 38.08
N GLU A 1248 -32.06 16.20 37.71
CA GLU A 1248 -32.28 17.65 37.55
C GLU A 1248 -31.56 18.14 36.27
N LEU A 1249 -32.09 19.17 35.60
CA LEU A 1249 -31.53 19.71 34.35
C LEU A 1249 -30.35 20.69 34.60
N PRO A 1250 -29.37 20.80 33.68
CA PRO A 1250 -28.20 21.66 33.84
C PRO A 1250 -28.55 23.14 33.96
N GLY A 1251 -27.87 23.87 34.86
CA GLY A 1251 -27.96 25.33 34.92
C GLY A 1251 -28.89 25.90 36.00
N LYS A 1252 -29.29 25.11 37.01
CA LYS A 1252 -29.77 25.63 38.31
C LYS A 1252 -28.85 25.20 39.45
N PRO A 1253 -28.70 26.04 40.50
CA PRO A 1253 -27.85 25.76 41.66
C PRO A 1253 -28.45 24.72 42.62
#